data_AF-A0A132PD48-F1
#
_entry.id   AF-A0A132PD48-F1
#
_cell.length_a   1.000
_cell.length_b   1.000
_cell.length_c   1.000
_cell.angle_alpha   90.00
_cell.angle_beta   90.00
_cell.angle_gamma   90.00
#
_symmetry.space_group_name_H-M   'P 1'
#
loop_
_entity.id
_entity.type
_entity.pdbx_description
1 polymer ?
#
loop_
_entity_poly.entity_id
_entity_poly.type
_entity_poly.pdbx_seq_one_letter_code
_entity_poly.pdbx_strand_id
1 'polypeptide(L)'
;MTSGIEVIRPGMATTVQDWPGRIGYWQVGVPPSGPMDDVSFRLANIAVGNPEGAPGLEATMGGPALRFDTDTWVCVAGAPAPVTVDGRRVPQWEPVFVEAGQVLDVGMVDGPGLRIYLAVGGGLAADEYLGSAATFTLGRFGGHEGRVLCAGDKLETAGTPVGRRRRILFDEQPAIGKHWFVAVTVGPHSAPEFFTRDDIDTLLGHDYEVHFNSDRTGVRLIGPKPEWARPDGGEAGLHPSNIHDNAYSVGSLDFTGDTPILLGPDGPSLGGFVCPVTVTAADRWKLGQLAPGATVRFVPVRTEAAPPAATVGRERRAFLPAVFSAGGDQDNGILARTTSSDETTNVTYRRIGDDNVLVEYGEMRLDLALRARAHALHAALEEHRPDGLIDLTPGVRSLQVKVDSGRLPLSTLVPMLIEIEASLPAAQELVVPSRTVRLPLSWDDPATREAIERYMHGVRADAPWCPWNIEFIRRMNGLASTDDVHRIVYDAEYLVLGLGDVYLGAPVATPLDPRHRLVTTKYNPARTWTPENAVGIGGAYLCIYGMEGPGGYQFVGRTTQIWNHRHPLAAQGFEPQHPWLLRFFDRIQWYPVSAEELSDLRADMAAGRGQVEITDGVFSLAEHEEFLAANADDIAATRATMEAARAEERERWAAAGEFVRKESA
;
A
#
# COMPACT_ATOMS: atom_id res chain seq x y z
N MET A 1 21.50 -32.92 -2.32
CA MET A 1 21.20 -33.10 -0.88
C MET A 1 20.81 -31.73 -0.38
N THR A 2 19.66 -31.59 0.26
CA THR A 2 19.29 -30.33 0.89
C THR A 2 20.20 -30.13 2.10
N SER A 3 20.77 -28.93 2.20
CA SER A 3 21.67 -28.50 3.26
C SER A 3 20.89 -27.65 4.26
N GLY A 4 20.89 -28.04 5.52
CA GLY A 4 20.15 -27.43 6.61
C GLY A 4 20.91 -26.30 7.32
N ILE A 5 20.16 -25.26 7.67
CA ILE A 5 20.62 -24.11 8.44
C ILE A 5 19.72 -24.00 9.67
N GLU A 6 20.30 -24.10 10.86
CA GLU A 6 19.57 -23.96 12.12
C GLU A 6 19.70 -22.53 12.66
N VAL A 7 18.56 -21.92 13.00
CA VAL A 7 18.51 -20.61 13.64
C VAL A 7 18.78 -20.76 15.14
N ILE A 8 20.00 -20.45 15.58
CA ILE A 8 20.38 -20.47 17.00
C ILE A 8 19.83 -19.22 17.71
N ARG A 9 19.94 -18.06 17.05
CA ARG A 9 19.39 -16.78 17.51
C ARG A 9 18.74 -16.08 16.31
N PRO A 10 17.47 -15.67 16.40
CA PRO A 10 16.77 -15.10 15.24
C PRO A 10 17.14 -13.66 14.90
N GLY A 11 17.78 -12.92 15.81
CA GLY A 11 17.91 -11.46 15.71
C GLY A 11 16.65 -10.75 16.23
N MET A 12 16.52 -9.44 15.98
CA MET A 12 15.33 -8.69 16.44
C MET A 12 14.11 -8.90 15.54
N ALA A 13 14.33 -8.83 14.23
CA ALA A 13 13.34 -9.14 13.20
C ALA A 13 14.08 -9.55 11.93
N THR A 14 14.14 -10.86 11.68
CA THR A 14 14.77 -11.44 10.50
C THR A 14 13.73 -12.17 9.66
N THR A 15 13.67 -11.87 8.37
CA THR A 15 12.71 -12.45 7.41
C THR A 15 13.42 -12.94 6.16
N VAL A 16 12.85 -13.94 5.50
CA VAL A 16 13.26 -14.32 4.14
C VAL A 16 12.69 -13.29 3.16
N GLN A 17 13.53 -12.79 2.27
CA GLN A 17 13.16 -11.85 1.21
C GLN A 17 13.79 -12.28 -0.11
N ASP A 18 13.14 -11.92 -1.22
CA ASP A 18 13.67 -12.05 -2.58
C ASP A 18 13.46 -10.73 -3.36
N TRP A 19 14.09 -10.60 -4.52
CA TRP A 19 13.99 -9.41 -5.37
C TRP A 19 13.59 -9.83 -6.79
N PRO A 20 12.64 -9.14 -7.46
CA PRO A 20 12.01 -7.85 -7.10
C PRO A 20 10.86 -7.97 -6.08
N GLY A 21 10.67 -9.13 -5.47
CA GLY A 21 9.53 -9.40 -4.59
C GLY A 21 8.28 -9.77 -5.39
N ARG A 22 7.13 -9.55 -4.77
CA ARG A 22 5.79 -9.96 -5.21
C ARG A 22 5.11 -8.91 -6.09
N ILE A 23 5.53 -8.81 -7.35
CA ILE A 23 4.97 -7.87 -8.33
C ILE A 23 3.74 -8.47 -9.06
N GLY A 24 2.88 -7.62 -9.65
CA GLY A 24 1.70 -8.08 -10.43
C GLY A 24 0.37 -8.11 -9.64
N TYR A 25 0.39 -7.67 -8.38
CA TYR A 25 -0.75 -7.79 -7.45
C TYR A 25 -1.04 -6.50 -6.67
N TRP A 26 -0.49 -5.36 -7.09
CA TRP A 26 -0.70 -4.07 -6.44
C TRP A 26 -2.17 -3.62 -6.51
N GLN A 27 -2.85 -3.99 -7.60
CA GLN A 27 -4.27 -3.76 -7.89
C GLN A 27 -5.25 -4.44 -6.93
N VAL A 28 -4.75 -5.39 -6.13
CA VAL A 28 -5.50 -6.04 -5.05
C VAL A 28 -4.90 -5.78 -3.68
N GLY A 29 -3.96 -4.85 -3.56
CA GLY A 29 -3.32 -4.51 -2.28
C GLY A 29 -2.45 -5.62 -1.71
N VAL A 30 -1.81 -6.41 -2.57
CA VAL A 30 -0.71 -7.28 -2.17
C VAL A 30 0.58 -6.52 -2.42
N PRO A 31 1.35 -6.20 -1.36
CA PRO A 31 2.57 -5.44 -1.53
C PRO A 31 3.70 -6.28 -2.11
N PRO A 32 4.67 -5.65 -2.83
CA PRO A 32 5.83 -6.37 -3.35
C PRO A 32 6.67 -6.99 -2.24
N SER A 33 6.66 -6.41 -1.04
CA SER A 33 7.57 -6.81 0.01
C SER A 33 9.02 -6.80 -0.52
N GLY A 34 9.79 -7.87 -0.32
CA GLY A 34 11.17 -7.92 -0.76
C GLY A 34 12.10 -7.11 0.16
N PRO A 35 13.39 -7.01 -0.18
CA PRO A 35 14.34 -6.25 0.61
C PRO A 35 14.00 -4.76 0.57
N MET A 36 13.98 -4.11 1.74
CA MET A 36 13.73 -2.67 1.84
C MET A 36 14.93 -1.83 1.37
N ASP A 37 16.13 -2.42 1.41
CA ASP A 37 17.35 -1.98 0.71
C ASP A 37 17.74 -3.07 -0.29
N ASP A 38 17.24 -2.92 -1.51
CA ASP A 38 17.47 -3.86 -2.61
C ASP A 38 18.93 -3.90 -3.08
N VAL A 39 19.66 -2.80 -2.93
CA VAL A 39 21.05 -2.68 -3.33
C VAL A 39 21.92 -3.60 -2.50
N SER A 40 21.85 -3.49 -1.17
CA SER A 40 22.63 -4.34 -0.26
C SER A 40 22.28 -5.81 -0.41
N PHE A 41 20.99 -6.13 -0.56
CA PHE A 41 20.51 -7.50 -0.77
C PHE A 41 21.09 -8.13 -2.05
N ARG A 42 20.93 -7.45 -3.20
CA ARG A 42 21.41 -7.94 -4.50
C ARG A 42 22.92 -8.08 -4.53
N LEU A 43 23.65 -7.14 -3.94
CA LEU A 43 25.11 -7.21 -3.83
C LEU A 43 25.58 -8.36 -2.93
N ALA A 44 24.87 -8.69 -1.85
CA ALA A 44 25.17 -9.88 -1.04
C ALA A 44 25.04 -11.17 -1.86
N ASN A 45 23.95 -11.29 -2.63
CA ASN A 45 23.72 -12.42 -3.53
C ASN A 45 24.81 -12.53 -4.61
N ILE A 46 25.15 -11.42 -5.26
CA ILE A 46 26.23 -11.38 -6.26
C ILE A 46 27.56 -11.83 -5.65
N ALA A 47 27.86 -11.44 -4.40
CA ALA A 47 29.11 -11.80 -3.75
C ALA A 47 29.30 -13.32 -3.65
N VAL A 48 28.24 -14.05 -3.26
CA VAL A 48 28.26 -15.52 -3.14
C VAL A 48 28.00 -16.26 -4.46
N GLY A 49 27.83 -15.53 -5.57
CA GLY A 49 27.61 -16.12 -6.90
C GLY A 49 26.16 -16.55 -7.15
N ASN A 50 25.20 -16.03 -6.39
CA ASN A 50 23.78 -16.27 -6.65
C ASN A 50 23.26 -15.34 -7.77
N PRO A 51 22.14 -15.69 -8.42
CA PRO A 51 21.29 -14.69 -9.06
C PRO A 51 20.96 -13.57 -8.07
N GLU A 52 20.92 -12.33 -8.52
CA GLU A 52 20.75 -11.15 -7.65
C GLU A 52 19.47 -11.19 -6.80
N GLY A 53 18.42 -11.82 -7.30
CA GLY A 53 17.13 -11.96 -6.65
C GLY A 53 16.94 -13.24 -5.85
N ALA A 54 17.96 -14.09 -5.71
CA ALA A 54 17.83 -15.35 -4.98
C ALA A 54 17.40 -15.09 -3.52
N PRO A 55 16.51 -15.93 -2.93
CA PRO A 55 16.05 -15.71 -1.56
C PRO A 55 17.19 -15.65 -0.56
N GLY A 56 17.17 -14.61 0.29
CA GLY A 56 18.15 -14.35 1.34
C GLY A 56 17.46 -13.79 2.58
N LEU A 57 18.24 -13.44 3.60
CA LEU A 57 17.68 -12.87 4.83
C LEU A 57 17.84 -11.35 4.86
N GLU A 58 16.77 -10.66 5.23
CA GLU A 58 16.78 -9.29 5.73
C GLU A 58 16.66 -9.34 7.26
N ALA A 59 17.57 -8.68 7.98
CA ALA A 59 17.52 -8.51 9.41
C ALA A 59 17.51 -7.03 9.80
N THR A 60 16.66 -6.67 10.75
CA THR A 60 16.49 -5.29 11.24
C THR A 60 17.16 -5.11 12.59
N MET A 61 17.97 -4.06 12.78
CA MET A 61 18.73 -3.69 14.00
C MET A 61 19.78 -4.70 14.50
N GLY A 62 19.55 -6.00 14.39
CA GLY A 62 20.47 -7.04 14.80
C GLY A 62 20.21 -8.35 14.07
N GLY A 63 21.28 -8.94 13.56
CA GLY A 63 21.21 -10.14 12.71
C GLY A 63 21.06 -11.45 13.48
N PRO A 64 20.88 -12.57 12.76
CA PRO A 64 20.77 -13.89 13.37
C PRO A 64 22.13 -14.51 13.71
N ALA A 65 22.10 -15.55 14.53
CA ALA A 65 23.17 -16.54 14.64
C ALA A 65 22.69 -17.87 14.03
N LEU A 66 23.42 -18.38 13.05
CA LEU A 66 23.03 -19.52 12.22
C LEU A 66 24.09 -20.60 12.25
N ARG A 67 23.68 -21.85 12.47
CA ARG A 67 24.54 -23.03 12.36
C ARG A 67 24.32 -23.71 11.02
N PHE A 68 25.39 -24.00 10.30
CA PHE A 68 25.34 -24.65 8.99
C PHE A 68 25.71 -26.12 9.14
N ASP A 69 24.97 -27.03 8.51
CA ASP A 69 25.28 -28.47 8.54
C ASP A 69 26.24 -28.93 7.42
N THR A 70 26.55 -28.03 6.49
CA THR A 70 27.32 -28.29 5.29
C THR A 70 28.20 -27.08 4.95
N ASP A 71 29.29 -27.36 4.26
CA ASP A 71 30.22 -26.34 3.80
C ASP A 71 29.54 -25.38 2.82
N THR A 72 29.59 -24.08 3.10
CA THR A 72 28.97 -23.07 2.23
C THR A 72 29.72 -21.74 2.25
N TRP A 73 29.35 -20.86 1.32
CA TRP A 73 29.80 -19.48 1.28
C TRP A 73 28.66 -18.57 1.66
N VAL A 74 28.95 -17.59 2.51
CA VAL A 74 27.98 -16.59 2.94
C VAL A 74 28.52 -15.19 2.67
N CYS A 75 27.64 -14.20 2.56
CA CYS A 75 28.02 -12.79 2.53
C CYS A 75 27.02 -11.98 3.36
N VAL A 76 27.55 -11.15 4.27
CA VAL A 76 26.78 -10.17 5.03
C VAL A 76 27.00 -8.78 4.43
N ALA A 77 25.93 -8.05 4.17
CA ALA A 77 25.92 -6.71 3.58
C ALA A 77 24.96 -5.78 4.35
N GLY A 78 24.85 -4.52 3.92
CA GLY A 78 23.98 -3.51 4.53
C GLY A 78 24.67 -2.75 5.67
N ALA A 79 23.89 -2.44 6.72
CA ALA A 79 24.35 -1.66 7.86
C ALA A 79 25.58 -2.30 8.54
N PRO A 80 26.53 -1.48 9.07
CA PRO A 80 27.70 -1.99 9.77
C PRO A 80 27.29 -2.79 11.02
N ALA A 81 27.77 -4.03 11.11
CA ALA A 81 27.55 -4.90 12.24
C ALA A 81 28.77 -5.85 12.43
N PRO A 82 29.09 -6.24 13.67
CA PRO A 82 30.12 -7.26 13.89
C PRO A 82 29.61 -8.62 13.38
N VAL A 83 30.41 -9.26 12.51
CA VAL A 83 30.15 -10.60 11.98
C VAL A 83 31.27 -11.54 12.43
N THR A 84 30.92 -12.72 12.93
CA THR A 84 31.88 -13.74 13.34
C THR A 84 31.52 -15.13 12.82
N VAL A 85 32.53 -15.98 12.64
CA VAL A 85 32.38 -17.43 12.46
C VAL A 85 33.10 -18.11 13.62
N ASP A 86 32.37 -18.85 14.45
CA ASP A 86 32.85 -19.43 15.72
C ASP A 86 33.65 -18.42 16.58
N GLY A 87 33.11 -17.19 16.68
CA GLY A 87 33.70 -16.09 17.45
C GLY A 87 34.90 -15.40 16.80
N ARG A 88 35.37 -15.84 15.63
CA ARG A 88 36.41 -15.15 14.85
C ARG A 88 35.78 -14.11 13.94
N ARG A 89 36.22 -12.86 14.04
CA ARG A 89 35.68 -11.75 13.23
C ARG A 89 35.98 -11.95 11.74
N VAL A 90 34.97 -11.74 10.91
CA VAL A 90 35.03 -11.82 9.44
C VAL A 90 34.49 -10.53 8.81
N PRO A 91 34.90 -10.19 7.58
CA PRO A 91 34.44 -8.96 6.92
C PRO A 91 33.00 -9.06 6.41
N GLN A 92 32.28 -7.93 6.40
CA GLN A 92 31.11 -7.72 5.55
C GLN A 92 31.53 -7.48 4.09
N TRP A 93 30.61 -7.63 3.15
CA TRP A 93 30.80 -7.36 1.70
C TRP A 93 31.81 -8.27 0.98
N GLU A 94 32.22 -9.36 1.63
CA GLU A 94 33.11 -10.37 1.07
C GLU A 94 32.52 -11.78 1.28
N PRO A 95 32.72 -12.72 0.34
CA PRO A 95 32.35 -14.11 0.55
C PRO A 95 33.19 -14.71 1.68
N VAL A 96 32.52 -15.21 2.71
CA VAL A 96 33.11 -15.91 3.85
C VAL A 96 32.78 -17.38 3.73
N PHE A 97 33.78 -18.25 3.84
CA PHE A 97 33.58 -19.69 3.90
C PHE A 97 33.17 -20.11 5.31
N VAL A 98 32.14 -20.94 5.42
CA VAL A 98 31.64 -21.50 6.67
C VAL A 98 31.65 -23.02 6.51
N GLU A 99 32.42 -23.71 7.35
CA GLU A 99 32.50 -25.17 7.36
C GLU A 99 31.27 -25.77 8.05
N ALA A 100 30.95 -27.02 7.70
CA ALA A 100 29.91 -27.79 8.37
C ALA A 100 30.12 -27.82 9.90
N GLY A 101 29.06 -27.48 10.64
CA GLY A 101 29.03 -27.41 12.11
C GLY A 101 29.37 -26.04 12.69
N GLN A 102 29.90 -25.10 11.90
CA GLN A 102 30.25 -23.76 12.38
C GLN A 102 29.03 -22.86 12.53
N VAL A 103 29.18 -21.84 13.38
CA VAL A 103 28.15 -20.81 13.62
C VAL A 103 28.60 -19.47 13.04
N LEU A 104 27.82 -18.94 12.09
CA LEU A 104 27.87 -17.54 11.68
C LEU A 104 27.03 -16.72 12.67
N ASP A 105 27.62 -15.71 13.29
CA ASP A 105 26.93 -14.81 14.23
C ASP A 105 27.03 -13.36 13.76
N VAL A 106 25.87 -12.76 13.48
CA VAL A 106 25.71 -11.36 13.11
C VAL A 106 25.15 -10.58 14.31
N GLY A 107 25.92 -9.63 14.82
CA GLY A 107 25.54 -8.84 15.99
C GLY A 107 24.54 -7.72 15.70
N MET A 108 24.46 -6.80 16.67
CA MET A 108 23.69 -5.56 16.55
C MET A 108 24.39 -4.57 15.62
N VAL A 109 23.62 -3.76 14.90
CA VAL A 109 24.14 -2.61 14.15
C VAL A 109 24.87 -1.69 15.13
N ASP A 110 26.14 -1.38 14.85
CA ASP A 110 27.01 -0.53 15.70
C ASP A 110 27.39 0.80 15.02
N GLY A 111 26.82 1.07 13.84
CA GLY A 111 27.08 2.24 13.01
C GLY A 111 25.81 2.90 12.45
N PRO A 112 25.92 3.72 11.39
CA PRO A 112 24.76 4.25 10.68
C PRO A 112 23.98 3.14 9.94
N GLY A 113 22.71 3.38 9.63
CA GLY A 113 21.85 2.41 8.97
C GLY A 113 21.01 1.58 9.94
N LEU A 114 20.26 0.62 9.40
CA LEU A 114 19.29 -0.16 10.15
C LEU A 114 19.23 -1.64 9.74
N ARG A 115 19.35 -1.93 8.44
CA ARG A 115 19.10 -3.28 7.89
C ARG A 115 20.36 -3.96 7.42
N ILE A 116 20.45 -5.23 7.75
CA ILE A 116 21.55 -6.14 7.41
C ILE A 116 20.99 -7.21 6.48
N TYR A 117 21.78 -7.61 5.49
CA TYR A 117 21.40 -8.64 4.53
C TYR A 117 22.38 -9.80 4.59
N LEU A 118 21.87 -11.03 4.58
CA LEU A 118 22.66 -12.24 4.53
C LEU A 118 22.26 -13.09 3.31
N ALA A 119 23.23 -13.31 2.42
CA ALA A 119 23.12 -14.27 1.34
C ALA A 119 23.87 -15.55 1.69
N VAL A 120 23.24 -16.69 1.39
CA VAL A 120 23.86 -18.03 1.46
C VAL A 120 24.08 -18.53 0.04
N GLY A 121 25.23 -19.12 -0.24
CA GLY A 121 25.54 -19.67 -1.55
C GLY A 121 24.50 -20.72 -1.96
N GLY A 122 23.87 -20.50 -3.11
CA GLY A 122 22.75 -21.30 -3.61
C GLY A 122 21.38 -20.69 -3.36
N GLY A 123 21.28 -19.65 -2.53
CA GLY A 123 20.02 -19.07 -2.07
C GLY A 123 19.31 -19.94 -1.04
N LEU A 124 18.34 -19.38 -0.33
CA LEU A 124 17.46 -20.14 0.54
C LEU A 124 16.36 -20.83 -0.27
N ALA A 125 16.04 -22.08 0.09
CA ALA A 125 14.82 -22.73 -0.32
C ALA A 125 13.68 -22.17 0.54
N ALA A 126 12.73 -21.49 -0.10
CA ALA A 126 11.55 -20.94 0.54
C ALA A 126 10.37 -21.07 -0.42
N ASP A 127 9.21 -21.39 0.13
CA ASP A 127 8.00 -21.54 -0.68
C ASP A 127 7.59 -20.18 -1.25
N GLU A 128 7.31 -20.19 -2.56
CA GLU A 128 6.73 -19.04 -3.22
C GLU A 128 5.22 -18.98 -2.96
N TYR A 129 4.71 -17.77 -2.71
CA TYR A 129 3.27 -17.53 -2.56
C TYR A 129 2.89 -16.39 -3.49
N LEU A 130 2.14 -16.59 -4.57
CA LEU A 130 1.98 -15.54 -5.62
C LEU A 130 3.34 -15.12 -6.23
N GLY A 131 4.14 -16.11 -6.65
CA GLY A 131 5.32 -15.92 -7.52
C GLY A 131 6.57 -15.31 -6.87
N SER A 132 6.67 -15.28 -5.55
CA SER A 132 7.88 -14.82 -4.85
C SER A 132 7.99 -15.41 -3.44
N ALA A 133 9.21 -15.53 -2.93
CA ALA A 133 9.56 -15.98 -1.59
C ALA A 133 9.59 -14.85 -0.55
N ALA A 134 9.27 -13.60 -0.91
CA ALA A 134 9.25 -12.48 0.03
C ALA A 134 8.22 -12.67 1.14
N THR A 135 8.66 -12.54 2.39
CA THR A 135 7.76 -12.56 3.55
C THR A 135 7.00 -11.25 3.68
N PHE A 136 5.67 -11.33 3.70
CA PHE A 136 4.78 -10.24 4.14
C PHE A 136 4.20 -10.62 5.50
N THR A 137 4.79 -10.10 6.58
CA THR A 137 4.45 -10.52 7.95
C THR A 137 3.03 -10.17 8.37
N LEU A 138 2.52 -9.06 7.86
CA LEU A 138 1.16 -8.59 8.11
C LEU A 138 0.12 -9.53 7.48
N GLY A 139 0.34 -9.94 6.22
CA GLY A 139 -0.51 -10.93 5.54
C GLY A 139 -0.22 -12.39 5.92
N ARG A 140 0.85 -12.65 6.68
CA ARG A 140 1.27 -13.98 7.16
C ARG A 140 1.52 -15.00 6.04
N PHE A 141 2.17 -14.56 4.96
CA PHE A 141 2.55 -15.45 3.86
C PHE A 141 3.93 -15.13 3.26
N GLY A 142 4.47 -16.09 2.51
CA GLY A 142 5.77 -16.02 1.86
C GLY A 142 6.96 -16.25 2.81
N GLY A 143 8.09 -16.66 2.24
CA GLY A 143 9.33 -16.91 2.98
C GLY A 143 9.20 -18.06 3.97
N HIS A 144 9.65 -17.87 5.22
CA HIS A 144 9.55 -18.91 6.25
C HIS A 144 8.24 -18.77 7.04
N GLU A 145 7.23 -19.55 6.66
CA GLU A 145 5.90 -19.59 7.32
C GLU A 145 5.21 -18.22 7.43
N GLY A 146 5.53 -17.26 6.56
CA GLY A 146 4.92 -15.93 6.58
C GLY A 146 5.28 -15.06 7.78
N ARG A 147 6.36 -15.39 8.51
CA ARG A 147 6.73 -14.72 9.77
C ARG A 147 8.22 -14.40 9.87
N VAL A 148 8.58 -13.67 10.92
CA VAL A 148 9.97 -13.55 11.34
C VAL A 148 10.51 -14.90 11.83
N LEU A 149 11.82 -15.10 11.68
CA LEU A 149 12.50 -16.28 12.18
C LEU A 149 12.42 -16.36 13.71
N CYS A 150 12.40 -17.59 14.22
CA CYS A 150 12.41 -17.97 15.61
C CYS A 150 13.62 -18.87 15.91
N ALA A 151 14.03 -18.93 17.18
CA ALA A 151 15.05 -19.88 17.60
C ALA A 151 14.56 -21.33 17.37
N GLY A 152 15.41 -22.15 16.76
CA GLY A 152 15.10 -23.53 16.39
C GLY A 152 14.49 -23.70 15.00
N ASP A 153 14.17 -22.62 14.29
CA ASP A 153 13.75 -22.71 12.89
C ASP A 153 14.84 -23.38 12.05
N LYS A 154 14.41 -24.16 11.06
CA LYS A 154 15.28 -24.82 10.10
C LYS A 154 15.00 -24.27 8.71
N LEU A 155 16.04 -23.74 8.09
CA LEU A 155 16.03 -23.29 6.71
C LEU A 155 16.83 -24.27 5.86
N GLU A 156 16.56 -24.29 4.57
CA GLU A 156 17.31 -25.11 3.62
C GLU A 156 17.92 -24.21 2.53
N THR A 157 18.99 -24.66 1.88
CA THR A 157 19.52 -23.99 0.68
C THR A 157 18.83 -24.52 -0.58
N ALA A 158 18.54 -23.65 -1.55
CA ALA A 158 17.86 -24.03 -2.80
C ALA A 158 18.76 -24.79 -3.79
N GLY A 159 20.08 -24.65 -3.71
CA GLY A 159 20.99 -25.31 -4.63
C GLY A 159 22.45 -24.89 -4.50
N THR A 160 23.17 -24.88 -5.62
CA THR A 160 24.58 -24.45 -5.69
C THR A 160 24.66 -23.12 -6.44
N PRO A 161 25.53 -22.16 -6.03
CA PRO A 161 25.75 -20.93 -6.78
C PRO A 161 26.12 -21.20 -8.24
N VAL A 162 25.51 -20.45 -9.16
CA VAL A 162 25.77 -20.57 -10.62
C VAL A 162 26.77 -19.54 -11.12
N GLY A 163 26.92 -18.42 -10.41
CA GLY A 163 27.77 -17.29 -10.77
C GLY A 163 29.16 -17.32 -10.13
N ARG A 164 30.01 -16.39 -10.57
CA ARG A 164 31.35 -16.23 -10.01
C ARG A 164 31.29 -15.47 -8.68
N ARG A 165 31.63 -16.17 -7.60
CA ARG A 165 31.90 -15.55 -6.28
C ARG A 165 32.97 -14.46 -6.38
N ARG A 166 32.73 -13.31 -5.74
CA ARG A 166 33.69 -12.21 -5.65
C ARG A 166 33.40 -11.32 -4.45
N ARG A 167 34.40 -10.57 -4.00
CA ARG A 167 34.18 -9.43 -3.09
C ARG A 167 33.43 -8.30 -3.79
N ILE A 168 32.67 -7.52 -3.02
CA ILE A 168 32.05 -6.28 -3.47
C ILE A 168 33.02 -5.13 -3.18
N LEU A 169 33.32 -4.33 -4.20
CA LEU A 169 34.27 -3.23 -4.09
C LEU A 169 33.62 -2.04 -3.41
N PHE A 170 34.44 -1.19 -2.79
CA PHE A 170 33.97 -0.02 -2.03
C PHE A 170 33.08 0.92 -2.87
N ASP A 171 33.39 1.10 -4.16
CA ASP A 171 32.59 1.94 -5.08
C ASP A 171 31.33 1.25 -5.63
N GLU A 172 31.04 0.04 -5.18
CA GLU A 172 29.74 -0.63 -5.40
C GLU A 172 28.89 -0.62 -4.13
N GLN A 173 29.50 -0.49 -2.96
CA GLN A 173 28.81 -0.52 -1.67
C GLN A 173 28.00 0.77 -1.48
N PRO A 174 26.74 0.68 -1.00
CA PRO A 174 25.94 1.85 -0.69
C PRO A 174 26.57 2.70 0.43
N ALA A 175 26.51 4.02 0.29
CA ALA A 175 26.95 4.96 1.31
C ALA A 175 25.87 5.10 2.40
N ILE A 176 26.09 4.45 3.54
CA ILE A 176 25.14 4.44 4.66
C ILE A 176 25.55 5.51 5.69
N GLY A 177 24.63 6.44 5.99
CA GLY A 177 24.86 7.58 6.86
C GLY A 177 23.75 7.83 7.89
N LYS A 178 23.84 8.96 8.61
CA LYS A 178 22.79 9.45 9.53
C LYS A 178 21.99 10.63 8.98
N HIS A 179 22.54 11.29 7.96
CA HIS A 179 21.91 12.37 7.24
C HIS A 179 21.82 11.95 5.77
N TRP A 180 20.61 11.95 5.23
CA TRP A 180 20.30 11.35 3.95
C TRP A 180 19.80 12.40 2.98
N PHE A 181 20.42 12.46 1.80
CA PHE A 181 19.84 13.13 0.64
C PHE A 181 19.11 12.06 -0.19
N VAL A 182 17.80 12.23 -0.38
CA VAL A 182 16.96 11.26 -1.07
C VAL A 182 16.43 11.88 -2.36
N ALA A 183 16.76 11.28 -3.51
CA ALA A 183 16.32 11.74 -4.81
C ALA A 183 14.82 11.47 -5.01
N VAL A 184 14.07 12.55 -5.26
CA VAL A 184 12.61 12.49 -5.47
C VAL A 184 12.23 13.14 -6.80
N THR A 185 11.15 12.66 -7.41
CA THR A 185 10.44 13.42 -8.43
C THR A 185 9.25 14.15 -7.81
N VAL A 186 8.88 15.30 -8.37
CA VAL A 186 7.66 16.02 -7.99
C VAL A 186 6.44 15.32 -8.59
N GLY A 187 5.40 15.16 -7.78
CA GLY A 187 4.13 14.54 -8.13
C GLY A 187 3.77 13.38 -7.19
N PRO A 188 2.53 12.87 -7.27
CA PRO A 188 1.47 13.31 -8.19
C PRO A 188 0.80 14.62 -7.77
N HIS A 189 0.75 14.95 -6.49
CA HIS A 189 -0.10 16.02 -5.98
C HIS A 189 0.66 17.29 -5.60
N SER A 190 1.87 17.57 -6.15
CA SER A 190 2.56 18.85 -5.87
C SER A 190 1.88 20.07 -6.51
N ALA A 191 0.95 19.83 -7.42
CA ALA A 191 0.22 20.87 -8.12
C ALA A 191 -0.52 21.82 -7.15
N PRO A 192 -0.69 23.10 -7.53
CA PRO A 192 -1.22 24.15 -6.65
C PRO A 192 -2.69 23.95 -6.23
N GLU A 193 -3.37 22.94 -6.76
CA GLU A 193 -4.70 22.52 -6.31
C GLU A 193 -4.69 21.77 -4.96
N PHE A 194 -3.53 21.28 -4.49
CA PHE A 194 -3.40 20.54 -3.24
C PHE A 194 -2.47 21.22 -2.24
N PHE A 195 -1.26 21.59 -2.68
CA PHE A 195 -0.24 22.25 -1.85
C PHE A 195 0.04 23.65 -2.36
N THR A 196 0.34 24.57 -1.46
CA THR A 196 0.86 25.88 -1.88
C THR A 196 2.29 25.73 -2.42
N ARG A 197 2.79 26.72 -3.16
CA ARG A 197 4.19 26.71 -3.60
C ARG A 197 5.15 26.72 -2.41
N ASP A 198 4.82 27.52 -1.39
CA ASP A 198 5.61 27.63 -0.16
C ASP A 198 5.64 26.30 0.61
N ASP A 199 4.57 25.50 0.57
CA ASP A 199 4.57 24.15 1.14
C ASP A 199 5.60 23.25 0.44
N ILE A 200 5.64 23.29 -0.90
CA ILE A 200 6.60 22.49 -1.68
C ILE A 200 8.04 22.97 -1.45
N ASP A 201 8.27 24.28 -1.45
CA ASP A 201 9.59 24.85 -1.17
C ASP A 201 10.06 24.51 0.26
N THR A 202 9.15 24.56 1.24
CA THR A 202 9.42 24.17 2.63
C THR A 202 9.75 22.68 2.72
N LEU A 203 8.98 21.82 2.04
CA LEU A 203 9.18 20.38 2.01
C LEU A 203 10.55 20.00 1.44
N LEU A 204 10.96 20.61 0.33
CA LEU A 204 12.28 20.36 -0.27
C LEU A 204 13.40 21.06 0.53
N GLY A 205 13.06 22.15 1.22
CA GLY A 205 13.94 23.00 2.01
C GLY A 205 14.15 22.58 3.47
N HIS A 206 13.53 21.50 3.94
CA HIS A 206 13.62 21.05 5.33
C HIS A 206 14.35 19.71 5.51
N ASP A 207 15.01 19.54 6.67
CA ASP A 207 15.53 18.25 7.12
C ASP A 207 14.52 17.58 8.03
N TYR A 208 13.86 16.55 7.53
CA TYR A 208 12.92 15.76 8.32
C TYR A 208 13.65 14.80 9.25
N GLU A 209 13.14 14.60 10.45
CA GLU A 209 13.66 13.59 11.37
C GLU A 209 12.85 12.29 11.24
N VAL A 210 13.53 11.15 11.23
CA VAL A 210 12.89 9.83 11.20
C VAL A 210 12.30 9.51 12.58
N HIS A 211 10.98 9.36 12.63
CA HIS A 211 10.25 9.02 13.85
C HIS A 211 10.42 7.53 14.19
N PHE A 212 10.43 7.18 15.49
CA PHE A 212 10.65 5.81 15.97
C PHE A 212 9.53 4.82 15.58
N ASN A 213 8.29 5.29 15.42
CA ASN A 213 7.17 4.51 14.85
C ASN A 213 7.28 4.34 13.33
N SER A 214 8.34 3.67 12.89
CA SER A 214 8.61 3.37 11.48
C SER A 214 8.89 1.87 11.32
N ASP A 215 8.36 1.28 10.25
CA ASP A 215 8.55 -0.14 9.94
C ASP A 215 8.56 -0.37 8.41
N ARG A 216 8.32 -1.61 7.96
CA ARG A 216 8.29 -1.95 6.53
C ARG A 216 7.07 -1.40 5.79
N THR A 217 5.99 -1.03 6.49
CA THR A 217 4.82 -0.37 5.89
C THR A 217 5.13 1.07 5.51
N GLY A 218 6.01 1.73 6.27
CA GLY A 218 6.50 3.06 5.95
C GLY A 218 7.37 3.68 7.03
N VAL A 219 8.11 4.71 6.62
CA VAL A 219 9.00 5.50 7.48
C VAL A 219 8.32 6.82 7.80
N ARG A 220 7.88 6.98 9.05
CA ARG A 220 7.24 8.22 9.53
C ARG A 220 8.27 9.30 9.73
N LEU A 221 7.91 10.52 9.36
CA LEU A 221 8.79 11.67 9.44
C LEU A 221 8.21 12.76 10.35
N ILE A 222 9.09 13.45 11.06
CA ILE A 222 8.79 14.63 11.85
C ILE A 222 9.30 15.83 11.06
N GLY A 223 8.44 16.81 10.83
CA GLY A 223 8.78 18.00 10.06
C GLY A 223 7.65 19.02 9.98
N PRO A 224 7.75 20.00 9.06
CA PRO A 224 6.78 21.07 8.90
C PRO A 224 5.43 20.52 8.45
N LYS A 225 4.36 21.18 8.92
CA LYS A 225 2.99 20.91 8.51
C LYS A 225 2.63 21.79 7.30
N PRO A 226 1.89 21.26 6.31
CA PRO A 226 1.43 22.08 5.19
C PRO A 226 0.39 23.12 5.63
N GLU A 227 0.36 24.26 4.95
CA GLU A 227 -0.72 25.24 5.06
C GLU A 227 -1.92 24.92 4.16
N TRP A 228 -1.72 24.05 3.16
CA TRP A 228 -2.73 23.53 2.22
C TRP A 228 -3.31 24.59 1.26
N ALA A 229 -3.48 24.20 -0.01
CA ALA A 229 -4.08 25.11 -1.01
C ALA A 229 -5.61 25.09 -1.03
N ARG A 230 -6.23 24.22 -0.23
CA ARG A 230 -7.67 23.99 -0.19
C ARG A 230 -8.18 23.84 1.25
N PRO A 231 -9.44 24.18 1.52
CA PRO A 231 -9.98 24.17 2.89
C PRO A 231 -10.39 22.78 3.40
N ASP A 232 -10.69 21.84 2.50
CA ASP A 232 -11.04 20.45 2.82
C ASP A 232 -10.92 19.54 1.57
N GLY A 233 -11.20 18.24 1.72
CA GLY A 233 -11.19 17.23 0.66
C GLY A 233 -12.58 16.90 0.09
N GLY A 234 -13.62 17.69 0.40
CA GLY A 234 -14.98 17.47 -0.09
C GLY A 234 -15.58 16.11 0.30
N GLU A 235 -16.20 15.42 -0.68
CA GLU A 235 -16.85 14.10 -0.48
C GLU A 235 -15.86 12.99 -0.06
N ALA A 236 -14.56 13.18 -0.27
CA ALA A 236 -13.52 12.23 0.11
C ALA A 236 -13.08 12.34 1.58
N GLY A 237 -13.39 13.45 2.25
CA GLY A 237 -13.06 13.67 3.65
C GLY A 237 -12.86 15.14 4.00
N LEU A 238 -12.96 15.46 5.28
CA LEU A 238 -12.95 16.84 5.78
C LEU A 238 -11.54 17.43 5.90
N HIS A 239 -10.47 16.63 5.85
CA HIS A 239 -9.11 17.14 5.90
C HIS A 239 -8.63 17.59 4.51
N PRO A 240 -7.91 18.71 4.35
CA PRO A 240 -7.35 19.14 3.07
C PRO A 240 -6.38 18.15 2.40
N SER A 241 -5.91 17.14 3.12
CA SER A 241 -5.11 16.08 2.51
C SER A 241 -5.95 14.96 1.88
N ASN A 242 -7.26 14.92 2.15
CA ASN A 242 -8.12 13.83 1.67
C ASN A 242 -8.44 13.94 0.18
N ILE A 243 -8.34 12.83 -0.53
CA ILE A 243 -8.70 12.68 -1.94
C ILE A 243 -9.52 11.42 -2.12
N HIS A 244 -10.28 11.35 -3.22
CA HIS A 244 -10.92 10.09 -3.61
C HIS A 244 -9.84 9.04 -3.80
N ASP A 245 -10.04 7.89 -3.15
CA ASP A 245 -8.99 6.91 -2.97
C ASP A 245 -8.38 6.47 -4.31
N ASN A 246 -7.05 6.56 -4.40
CA ASN A 246 -6.25 6.25 -5.58
C ASN A 246 -5.02 5.40 -5.21
N ALA A 247 -4.30 4.93 -6.23
CA ALA A 247 -3.14 4.09 -6.03
C ALA A 247 -1.89 4.90 -5.67
N TYR A 248 -1.19 4.47 -4.64
CA TYR A 248 0.13 4.93 -4.25
C TYR A 248 1.24 4.15 -4.94
N SER A 249 2.47 4.65 -4.82
CA SER A 249 3.68 3.92 -5.20
C SER A 249 4.63 3.81 -4.00
N VAL A 250 5.42 2.74 -3.96
CA VAL A 250 6.49 2.57 -2.96
C VAL A 250 7.42 3.79 -3.04
N GLY A 251 7.72 4.38 -1.87
CA GLY A 251 8.51 5.59 -1.74
C GLY A 251 7.73 6.89 -1.96
N SER A 252 6.41 6.85 -2.15
CA SER A 252 5.60 8.08 -2.11
C SER A 252 5.60 8.66 -0.70
N LEU A 253 5.76 9.97 -0.60
CA LEU A 253 5.61 10.69 0.66
C LEU A 253 4.13 10.99 0.87
N ASP A 254 3.43 10.17 1.63
CA ASP A 254 2.00 10.31 1.88
C ASP A 254 1.72 11.22 3.08
N PHE A 255 0.75 12.13 2.96
CA PHE A 255 0.31 13.00 4.05
C PHE A 255 -0.99 12.51 4.68
N THR A 256 -0.85 11.58 5.65
CA THR A 256 -1.96 11.11 6.48
C THR A 256 -2.39 12.21 7.45
N GLY A 257 -3.33 13.06 7.03
CA GLY A 257 -3.55 14.35 7.68
C GLY A 257 -2.36 15.29 7.46
N ASP A 258 -1.83 15.86 8.54
CA ASP A 258 -0.63 16.73 8.52
C ASP A 258 0.68 15.97 8.74
N THR A 259 0.64 14.64 8.89
CA THR A 259 1.83 13.83 9.23
C THR A 259 2.37 13.12 7.99
N PRO A 260 3.64 13.36 7.61
CA PRO A 260 4.26 12.69 6.47
C PRO A 260 4.77 11.29 6.79
N ILE A 261 4.57 10.36 5.86
CA ILE A 261 5.13 8.99 5.89
C ILE A 261 5.64 8.58 4.50
N LEU A 262 6.88 8.09 4.41
CA LEU A 262 7.40 7.45 3.21
C LEU A 262 6.89 6.01 3.14
N LEU A 263 6.04 5.70 2.16
CA LEU A 263 5.45 4.37 2.03
C LEU A 263 6.53 3.33 1.69
N GLY A 264 6.59 2.26 2.49
CA GLY A 264 7.57 1.20 2.37
C GLY A 264 7.13 0.07 1.44
N PRO A 265 7.97 -0.96 1.26
CA PRO A 265 7.67 -2.10 0.40
C PRO A 265 6.49 -2.97 0.90
N ASP A 266 6.14 -2.90 2.18
CA ASP A 266 4.95 -3.55 2.77
C ASP A 266 3.79 -2.53 2.97
N GLY A 267 3.92 -1.35 2.35
CA GLY A 267 2.98 -0.24 2.47
C GLY A 267 1.65 -0.49 1.74
N PRO A 268 0.66 0.37 2.00
CA PRO A 268 -0.66 0.28 1.40
C PRO A 268 -0.59 0.57 -0.11
N SER A 269 -1.45 -0.10 -0.89
CA SER A 269 -1.55 0.16 -2.33
C SER A 269 -2.51 1.30 -2.64
N LEU A 270 -3.73 1.25 -2.12
CA LEU A 270 -4.79 2.21 -2.36
C LEU A 270 -5.04 3.00 -1.08
N GLY A 271 -5.22 4.32 -1.20
CA GLY A 271 -5.65 5.16 -0.09
C GLY A 271 -6.07 6.56 -0.53
N GLY A 272 -6.56 7.34 0.43
CA GLY A 272 -7.25 8.60 0.19
C GLY A 272 -6.53 9.84 0.70
N PHE A 273 -5.21 9.90 0.56
CA PHE A 273 -4.37 11.03 0.96
C PHE A 273 -3.42 11.48 -0.15
N VAL A 274 -3.04 12.76 -0.13
CA VAL A 274 -2.15 13.32 -1.15
C VAL A 274 -0.66 13.02 -0.90
N CYS A 275 0.02 12.60 -1.97
CA CYS A 275 1.49 12.54 -2.05
C CYS A 275 2.09 13.68 -2.91
N PRO A 276 2.89 14.62 -2.36
CA PRO A 276 3.52 15.68 -3.15
C PRO A 276 4.82 15.26 -3.84
N VAL A 277 5.53 14.25 -3.35
CA VAL A 277 6.77 13.75 -3.99
C VAL A 277 6.85 12.22 -3.89
N THR A 278 7.61 11.61 -4.79
CA THR A 278 7.91 10.18 -4.76
C THR A 278 9.41 9.95 -4.91
N VAL A 279 9.97 9.10 -4.04
CA VAL A 279 11.37 8.67 -4.12
C VAL A 279 11.60 7.90 -5.40
N THR A 280 12.64 8.26 -6.14
CA THR A 280 13.00 7.57 -7.38
C THR A 280 13.31 6.10 -7.11
N ALA A 281 12.99 5.22 -8.05
CA ALA A 281 13.21 3.79 -7.94
C ALA A 281 14.67 3.48 -7.60
N ALA A 282 15.61 4.27 -8.13
CA ALA A 282 17.03 4.16 -7.83
C ALA A 282 17.40 4.38 -6.36
N ASP A 283 16.70 5.28 -5.66
CA ASP A 283 17.02 5.72 -4.30
C ASP A 283 16.12 5.09 -3.23
N ARG A 284 15.12 4.27 -3.62
CA ARG A 284 14.23 3.58 -2.67
C ARG A 284 14.98 2.76 -1.62
N TRP A 285 16.16 2.23 -1.95
CA TRP A 285 16.99 1.48 -1.00
C TRP A 285 17.34 2.26 0.27
N LYS A 286 17.42 3.60 0.19
CA LYS A 286 17.73 4.46 1.34
C LYS A 286 16.69 4.32 2.44
N LEU A 287 15.42 4.08 2.09
CA LEU A 287 14.33 3.87 3.06
C LEU A 287 14.64 2.68 3.99
N GLY A 288 15.27 1.63 3.46
CA GLY A 288 15.69 0.47 4.25
C GLY A 288 16.72 0.78 5.32
N GLN A 289 17.49 1.86 5.16
CA GLN A 289 18.56 2.26 6.06
C GLN A 289 18.22 3.47 6.94
N LEU A 290 17.03 4.05 6.79
CA LEU A 290 16.56 5.13 7.68
C LEU A 290 16.30 4.58 9.08
N ALA A 291 17.18 4.94 10.02
CA ALA A 291 17.05 4.63 11.44
C ALA A 291 16.36 5.78 12.20
N PRO A 292 15.64 5.51 13.30
CA PRO A 292 15.08 6.55 14.16
C PRO A 292 16.13 7.60 14.56
N GLY A 293 15.76 8.88 14.49
CA GLY A 293 16.64 10.03 14.73
C GLY A 293 17.61 10.36 13.59
N ALA A 294 17.64 9.58 12.50
CA ALA A 294 18.30 10.01 11.26
C ALA A 294 17.54 11.20 10.64
N THR A 295 18.21 11.97 9.79
CA THR A 295 17.60 13.09 9.08
C THR A 295 17.55 12.84 7.58
N VAL A 296 16.50 13.35 6.93
CA VAL A 296 16.22 13.18 5.50
C VAL A 296 15.98 14.54 4.86
N ARG A 297 16.76 14.84 3.83
CA ARG A 297 16.58 15.94 2.89
C ARG A 297 16.09 15.40 1.56
N PHE A 298 14.93 15.86 1.09
CA PHE A 298 14.46 15.54 -0.24
C PHE A 298 15.18 16.40 -1.29
N VAL A 299 15.73 15.75 -2.31
CA VAL A 299 16.45 16.42 -3.40
C VAL A 299 15.68 16.17 -4.70
N PRO A 300 15.04 17.20 -5.28
CA PRO A 300 14.27 17.02 -6.50
C PRO A 300 15.22 16.73 -7.67
N VAL A 301 14.90 15.72 -8.48
CA VAL A 301 15.63 15.34 -9.69
C VAL A 301 14.69 15.29 -10.88
N ARG A 302 15.26 15.43 -12.09
CA ARG A 302 14.52 15.17 -13.33
C ARG A 302 14.30 13.67 -13.50
N THR A 303 13.11 13.30 -13.95
CA THR A 303 12.70 11.91 -14.18
C THR A 303 13.69 11.15 -15.07
N GLU A 304 14.10 11.77 -16.17
CA GLU A 304 15.04 11.17 -17.14
C GLU A 304 16.46 10.95 -16.58
N ALA A 305 16.79 11.60 -15.46
CA ALA A 305 18.09 11.46 -14.81
C ALA A 305 18.10 10.34 -13.76
N ALA A 306 16.94 9.79 -13.40
CA ALA A 306 16.82 8.67 -12.46
C ALA A 306 17.21 7.35 -13.14
N PRO A 307 18.17 6.59 -12.59
CA PRO A 307 18.45 5.24 -13.06
C PRO A 307 17.25 4.31 -12.86
N PRO A 308 16.99 3.35 -13.76
CA PRO A 308 15.95 2.33 -13.54
C PRO A 308 16.21 1.47 -12.29
N ALA A 309 15.13 0.89 -11.75
CA ALA A 309 15.18 -0.01 -10.59
C ALA A 309 16.11 -1.22 -10.80
N ALA A 310 16.28 -1.67 -12.05
CA ALA A 310 17.15 -2.79 -12.39
C ALA A 310 18.66 -2.47 -12.31
N THR A 311 19.07 -1.20 -12.33
CA THR A 311 20.49 -0.81 -12.33
C THR A 311 21.18 -1.16 -11.00
N VAL A 312 22.34 -1.84 -11.05
CA VAL A 312 23.18 -2.19 -9.88
C VAL A 312 24.61 -1.69 -10.09
N GLY A 313 25.35 -1.52 -9.00
CA GLY A 313 26.76 -1.14 -9.01
C GLY A 313 26.97 0.35 -9.20
N ARG A 314 28.05 0.75 -9.86
CA ARG A 314 28.46 2.17 -9.95
C ARG A 314 27.44 3.07 -10.65
N GLU A 315 26.76 2.55 -11.67
CA GLU A 315 25.76 3.33 -12.42
C GLU A 315 24.54 3.68 -11.56
N ARG A 316 24.25 2.86 -10.53
CA ARG A 316 23.21 3.13 -9.54
C ARG A 316 23.56 4.29 -8.62
N ARG A 317 24.85 4.65 -8.51
CA ARG A 317 25.38 5.75 -7.67
C ARG A 317 25.07 5.63 -6.18
N ALA A 318 24.69 4.44 -5.70
CA ALA A 318 24.40 4.21 -4.28
C ALA A 318 25.61 4.47 -3.35
N PHE A 319 26.83 4.37 -3.88
CA PHE A 319 28.08 4.66 -3.16
C PHE A 319 28.31 6.15 -2.87
N LEU A 320 27.49 7.04 -3.44
CA LEU A 320 27.58 8.48 -3.17
C LEU A 320 26.67 8.85 -1.98
N PRO A 321 27.19 9.54 -0.95
CA PRO A 321 26.38 9.97 0.20
C PRO A 321 25.45 11.15 -0.11
N ALA A 322 25.57 11.74 -1.31
CA ALA A 322 24.84 12.92 -1.74
C ALA A 322 24.14 12.68 -3.08
N VAL A 323 23.06 13.43 -3.30
CA VAL A 323 22.35 13.47 -4.59
C VAL A 323 22.80 14.72 -5.33
N PHE A 324 23.47 14.53 -6.46
CA PHE A 324 23.85 15.63 -7.35
C PHE A 324 22.71 15.90 -8.33
N SER A 325 22.01 17.01 -8.13
CA SER A 325 20.88 17.42 -8.98
C SER A 325 21.09 18.82 -9.54
N ALA A 326 20.68 19.02 -10.79
CA ALA A 326 20.55 20.34 -11.41
C ALA A 326 19.15 20.96 -11.18
N GLY A 327 18.28 20.27 -10.44
CA GLY A 327 16.88 20.63 -10.21
C GLY A 327 15.92 19.50 -10.60
N GLY A 328 14.67 19.62 -10.15
CA GLY A 328 13.56 18.75 -10.56
C GLY A 328 12.85 19.21 -11.82
N ASP A 329 11.95 18.37 -12.33
CA ASP A 329 11.02 18.74 -13.39
C ASP A 329 10.10 19.88 -12.91
N GLN A 330 9.89 20.91 -13.75
CA GLN A 330 9.19 22.16 -13.39
C GLN A 330 7.70 22.15 -13.76
N ASP A 331 7.08 20.98 -13.69
CA ASP A 331 5.70 20.73 -14.12
C ASP A 331 4.72 20.52 -12.96
N ASN A 332 5.19 20.65 -11.71
CA ASN A 332 4.45 20.37 -10.48
C ASN A 332 3.83 18.95 -10.43
N GLY A 333 4.43 18.01 -11.16
CA GLY A 333 3.96 16.63 -11.25
C GLY A 333 2.90 16.38 -12.33
N ILE A 334 2.51 17.38 -13.14
CA ILE A 334 1.52 17.22 -14.22
C ILE A 334 2.24 17.02 -15.55
N LEU A 335 2.20 15.80 -16.07
CA LEU A 335 2.87 15.41 -17.32
C LEU A 335 2.08 15.85 -18.56
N ALA A 336 0.75 15.80 -18.49
CA ALA A 336 -0.14 16.26 -19.56
C ALA A 336 -1.54 16.54 -19.02
N ARG A 337 -2.30 17.36 -19.78
CA ARG A 337 -3.75 17.52 -19.62
C ARG A 337 -4.41 17.41 -20.99
N THR A 338 -5.46 16.63 -21.07
CA THR A 338 -6.28 16.43 -22.27
C THR A 338 -7.75 16.40 -21.88
N THR A 339 -8.60 16.11 -22.85
CA THR A 339 -10.00 15.72 -22.63
C THR A 339 -10.18 14.29 -23.14
N SER A 340 -11.21 13.61 -22.64
CA SER A 340 -11.67 12.33 -23.14
C SER A 340 -12.05 12.41 -24.62
N SER A 341 -12.18 11.24 -25.25
CA SER A 341 -12.51 11.08 -26.68
C SER A 341 -13.83 11.74 -27.09
N ASP A 342 -14.77 11.90 -26.15
CA ASP A 342 -16.05 12.58 -26.32
C ASP A 342 -16.00 14.08 -25.93
N GLU A 343 -14.83 14.61 -25.57
CA GLU A 343 -14.58 15.98 -25.12
C GLU A 343 -15.35 16.42 -23.86
N THR A 344 -15.90 15.48 -23.08
CA THR A 344 -16.72 15.80 -21.89
C THR A 344 -15.94 15.78 -20.57
N THR A 345 -14.86 15.00 -20.49
CA THR A 345 -14.16 14.70 -19.25
C THR A 345 -12.71 15.14 -19.34
N ASN A 346 -12.27 16.04 -18.46
CA ASN A 346 -10.86 16.40 -18.38
C ASN A 346 -10.03 15.20 -17.91
N VAL A 347 -8.87 14.96 -18.53
CA VAL A 347 -7.93 13.90 -18.13
C VAL A 347 -6.60 14.54 -17.74
N THR A 348 -6.12 14.23 -16.54
CA THR A 348 -4.82 14.72 -16.04
C THR A 348 -3.87 13.55 -15.85
N TYR A 349 -2.69 13.62 -16.48
CA TYR A 349 -1.64 12.63 -16.35
C TYR A 349 -0.61 13.14 -15.35
N ARG A 350 -0.43 12.44 -14.24
CA ARG A 350 0.48 12.85 -13.16
C ARG A 350 1.63 11.89 -12.99
N ARG A 351 2.78 12.44 -12.64
CA ARG A 351 3.98 11.67 -12.31
C ARG A 351 3.85 11.06 -10.92
N ILE A 352 4.18 9.79 -10.77
CA ILE A 352 4.43 9.14 -9.47
C ILE A 352 5.78 8.43 -9.53
N GLY A 353 6.85 9.08 -9.08
CA GLY A 353 8.21 8.55 -9.22
C GLY A 353 8.70 8.61 -10.67
N ASP A 354 9.67 7.76 -11.03
CA ASP A 354 10.17 7.59 -12.40
C ASP A 354 9.57 6.38 -13.13
N ASP A 355 8.73 5.61 -12.45
CA ASP A 355 8.23 4.29 -12.88
C ASP A 355 6.71 4.15 -12.80
N ASN A 356 5.97 5.23 -12.54
CA ASN A 356 4.49 5.22 -12.55
C ASN A 356 3.90 6.51 -13.12
N VAL A 357 2.73 6.38 -13.78
CA VAL A 357 1.85 7.49 -14.18
C VAL A 357 0.47 7.27 -13.58
N LEU A 358 -0.12 8.31 -13.00
CA LEU A 358 -1.50 8.33 -12.54
C LEU A 358 -2.36 9.11 -13.53
N VAL A 359 -3.32 8.42 -14.16
CA VAL A 359 -4.32 9.02 -15.04
C VAL A 359 -5.55 9.33 -14.20
N GLU A 360 -5.93 10.61 -14.10
CA GLU A 360 -7.05 11.09 -13.31
C GLU A 360 -8.17 11.68 -14.19
N TYR A 361 -9.42 11.29 -13.94
CA TYR A 361 -10.58 11.66 -14.75
C TYR A 361 -11.51 12.66 -14.08
N GLY A 362 -11.82 13.77 -14.73
CA GLY A 362 -12.86 14.72 -14.34
C GLY A 362 -12.53 15.53 -13.08
N GLU A 363 -13.57 16.07 -12.44
CA GLU A 363 -13.44 16.76 -11.15
C GLU A 363 -13.34 15.76 -9.99
N MET A 364 -12.95 16.24 -8.81
CA MET A 364 -12.83 15.44 -7.59
C MET A 364 -14.22 15.22 -6.97
N ARG A 365 -14.99 14.33 -7.60
CA ARG A 365 -16.32 13.90 -7.14
C ARG A 365 -16.49 12.39 -7.29
N LEU A 366 -17.41 11.81 -6.52
CA LEU A 366 -17.81 10.42 -6.73
C LEU A 366 -18.79 10.29 -7.91
N ASP A 367 -18.27 9.88 -9.05
CA ASP A 367 -19.02 9.73 -10.30
C ASP A 367 -18.62 8.43 -11.02
N LEU A 368 -19.59 7.54 -11.24
CA LEU A 368 -19.35 6.22 -11.83
C LEU A 368 -18.96 6.30 -13.31
N ALA A 369 -19.28 7.38 -14.03
CA ALA A 369 -18.79 7.60 -15.39
C ALA A 369 -17.26 7.81 -15.42
N LEU A 370 -16.71 8.50 -14.41
CA LEU A 370 -15.26 8.67 -14.27
C LEU A 370 -14.58 7.33 -13.98
N ARG A 371 -15.20 6.50 -13.12
CA ARG A 371 -14.71 5.14 -12.85
C ARG A 371 -14.79 4.27 -14.11
N ALA A 372 -15.84 4.41 -14.89
CA ALA A 372 -16.03 3.69 -16.15
C ALA A 372 -14.95 4.01 -17.17
N ARG A 373 -14.60 5.29 -17.35
CA ARG A 373 -13.46 5.70 -18.20
C ARG A 373 -12.14 5.09 -17.73
N ALA A 374 -11.85 5.15 -16.43
CA ALA A 374 -10.66 4.49 -15.88
C ALA A 374 -10.65 2.98 -16.13
N HIS A 375 -11.81 2.31 -16.13
CA HIS A 375 -11.89 0.90 -16.50
C HIS A 375 -11.67 0.65 -17.99
N ALA A 376 -12.21 1.49 -18.86
CA ALA A 376 -12.01 1.38 -20.30
C ALA A 376 -10.53 1.48 -20.66
N LEU A 377 -9.80 2.44 -20.07
CA LEU A 377 -8.34 2.54 -20.23
C LEU A 377 -7.62 1.30 -19.67
N HIS A 378 -8.01 0.84 -18.48
CA HIS A 378 -7.46 -0.38 -17.88
C HIS A 378 -7.63 -1.59 -18.80
N ALA A 379 -8.83 -1.82 -19.33
CA ALA A 379 -9.13 -2.93 -20.24
C ALA A 379 -8.34 -2.82 -21.55
N ALA A 380 -8.25 -1.63 -22.13
CA ALA A 380 -7.47 -1.39 -23.35
C ALA A 380 -5.97 -1.65 -23.14
N LEU A 381 -5.41 -1.28 -21.99
CA LEU A 381 -4.01 -1.56 -21.65
C LEU A 381 -3.76 -3.05 -21.37
N GLU A 382 -4.71 -3.74 -20.73
CA GLU A 382 -4.68 -5.20 -20.55
C GLU A 382 -4.72 -5.97 -21.87
N GLU A 383 -5.41 -5.43 -22.89
CA GLU A 383 -5.41 -5.99 -24.24
C GLU A 383 -4.13 -5.63 -25.01
N HIS A 384 -3.68 -4.38 -24.93
CA HIS A 384 -2.49 -3.90 -25.65
C HIS A 384 -1.18 -4.49 -25.10
N ARG A 385 -1.07 -4.64 -23.78
CA ARG A 385 0.09 -5.12 -23.01
C ARG A 385 1.44 -4.59 -23.54
N PRO A 386 1.69 -3.27 -23.45
CA PRO A 386 2.94 -2.70 -23.94
C PRO A 386 4.13 -3.30 -23.19
N ASP A 387 5.23 -3.51 -23.91
CA ASP A 387 6.43 -4.08 -23.32
C ASP A 387 7.00 -3.18 -22.22
N GLY A 388 7.13 -3.71 -21.01
CA GLY A 388 7.51 -2.94 -19.82
C GLY A 388 6.36 -2.56 -18.90
N LEU A 389 5.09 -2.86 -19.21
CA LEU A 389 3.99 -2.75 -18.26
C LEU A 389 4.15 -3.77 -17.12
N ILE A 390 4.00 -3.31 -15.86
CA ILE A 390 4.12 -4.14 -14.65
C ILE A 390 2.77 -4.32 -13.95
N ASP A 391 2.11 -3.21 -13.59
CA ASP A 391 0.84 -3.24 -12.84
C ASP A 391 -0.11 -2.15 -13.36
N LEU A 392 -1.41 -2.44 -13.31
CA LEU A 392 -2.50 -1.51 -13.57
C LEU A 392 -3.41 -1.46 -12.34
N THR A 393 -3.36 -0.36 -11.59
CA THR A 393 -4.10 -0.24 -10.31
C THR A 393 -5.21 0.81 -10.42
N PRO A 394 -6.48 0.40 -10.51
CA PRO A 394 -7.59 1.34 -10.55
C PRO A 394 -7.88 1.92 -9.16
N GLY A 395 -8.09 3.23 -9.11
CA GLY A 395 -8.71 3.93 -7.98
C GLY A 395 -10.18 4.25 -8.26
N VAL A 396 -10.76 5.16 -7.48
CA VAL A 396 -12.16 5.59 -7.65
C VAL A 396 -12.38 6.28 -9.00
N ARG A 397 -11.49 7.20 -9.37
CA ARG A 397 -11.59 8.04 -10.59
C ARG A 397 -10.26 8.16 -11.32
N SER A 398 -9.42 7.14 -11.17
CA SER A 398 -8.06 7.16 -11.66
C SER A 398 -7.57 5.77 -11.99
N LEU A 399 -6.51 5.70 -12.80
CA LEU A 399 -5.74 4.49 -13.06
C LEU A 399 -4.26 4.79 -12.89
N GLN A 400 -3.57 4.06 -12.02
CA GLN A 400 -2.12 4.06 -11.98
C GLN A 400 -1.58 3.01 -12.93
N VAL A 401 -0.60 3.41 -13.75
CA VAL A 401 0.12 2.56 -14.69
C VAL A 401 1.57 2.49 -14.24
N LYS A 402 2.00 1.32 -13.76
CA LYS A 402 3.36 1.03 -13.31
C LYS A 402 4.15 0.37 -14.42
N VAL A 403 5.37 0.82 -14.64
CA VAL A 403 6.23 0.33 -15.72
C VAL A 403 7.65 0.07 -15.26
N ASP A 404 8.36 -0.79 -15.98
CA ASP A 404 9.82 -0.83 -15.96
C ASP A 404 10.33 0.38 -16.76
N SER A 405 10.79 1.41 -16.05
CA SER A 405 11.26 2.66 -16.65
C SER A 405 12.48 2.48 -17.57
N GLY A 406 13.21 1.37 -17.45
CA GLY A 406 14.30 1.01 -18.37
C GLY A 406 13.83 0.45 -19.71
N ARG A 407 12.58 -0.04 -19.79
CA ARG A 407 11.97 -0.61 -20.99
C ARG A 407 10.92 0.32 -21.60
N LEU A 408 10.12 0.97 -20.76
CA LEU A 408 9.04 1.88 -21.15
C LEU A 408 9.16 3.19 -20.33
N PRO A 409 10.05 4.12 -20.75
CA PRO A 409 10.22 5.38 -20.04
C PRO A 409 8.97 6.25 -20.13
N LEU A 410 8.78 7.15 -19.15
CA LEU A 410 7.54 7.94 -19.07
C LEU A 410 7.34 8.88 -20.27
N SER A 411 8.42 9.31 -20.91
CA SER A 411 8.41 10.10 -22.15
C SER A 411 7.74 9.37 -23.32
N THR A 412 7.71 8.03 -23.29
CA THR A 412 7.05 7.17 -24.26
C THR A 412 5.67 6.72 -23.77
N LEU A 413 5.55 6.41 -22.46
CA LEU A 413 4.30 5.98 -21.86
C LEU A 413 3.19 7.05 -21.96
N VAL A 414 3.48 8.31 -21.61
CA VAL A 414 2.44 9.34 -21.55
C VAL A 414 1.78 9.59 -22.92
N PRO A 415 2.52 9.79 -24.03
CA PRO A 415 1.90 9.88 -25.36
C PRO A 415 1.05 8.66 -25.73
N MET A 416 1.52 7.45 -25.41
CA MET A 416 0.75 6.22 -25.66
C MET A 416 -0.56 6.20 -24.87
N LEU A 417 -0.54 6.58 -23.58
CA LEU A 417 -1.75 6.65 -22.77
C LEU A 417 -2.76 7.67 -23.32
N ILE A 418 -2.27 8.80 -23.85
CA ILE A 418 -3.11 9.82 -24.50
C ILE A 418 -3.75 9.25 -25.78
N GLU A 419 -2.97 8.55 -26.60
CA GLU A 419 -3.47 7.94 -27.85
C GLU A 419 -4.53 6.87 -27.56
N ILE A 420 -4.28 5.98 -26.59
CA ILE A 420 -5.25 4.95 -26.20
C ILE A 420 -6.52 5.60 -25.66
N GLU A 421 -6.40 6.58 -24.73
CA GLU A 421 -7.54 7.30 -24.16
C GLU A 421 -8.41 7.97 -25.23
N ALA A 422 -7.79 8.57 -26.24
CA ALA A 422 -8.47 9.22 -27.36
C ALA A 422 -9.24 8.23 -28.25
N SER A 423 -8.92 6.93 -28.21
CA SER A 423 -9.59 5.88 -28.96
C SER A 423 -10.72 5.16 -28.21
N LEU A 424 -10.87 5.43 -26.90
CA LEU A 424 -11.84 4.73 -26.06
C LEU A 424 -13.30 5.11 -26.41
N PRO A 425 -14.25 4.16 -26.30
CA PRO A 425 -15.67 4.43 -26.47
C PRO A 425 -16.22 5.34 -25.36
N ALA A 426 -17.42 5.89 -25.56
CA ALA A 426 -18.08 6.71 -24.54
C ALA A 426 -18.29 5.93 -23.23
N ALA A 427 -18.26 6.61 -22.09
CA ALA A 427 -18.40 5.96 -20.78
C ALA A 427 -19.73 5.19 -20.67
N GLN A 428 -20.80 5.70 -21.28
CA GLN A 428 -22.14 5.13 -21.27
C GLN A 428 -22.23 3.77 -21.98
N GLU A 429 -21.26 3.44 -22.84
CA GLU A 429 -21.17 2.14 -23.50
C GLU A 429 -20.59 1.07 -22.56
N LEU A 430 -20.17 1.44 -21.34
CA LEU A 430 -19.64 0.49 -20.37
C LEU A 430 -20.72 -0.51 -19.94
N VAL A 431 -20.47 -1.77 -20.30
CA VAL A 431 -21.19 -2.94 -19.82
C VAL A 431 -20.15 -3.96 -19.35
N VAL A 432 -20.15 -4.30 -18.07
CA VAL A 432 -19.13 -5.18 -17.45
C VAL A 432 -19.76 -6.34 -16.69
N PRO A 433 -19.09 -7.52 -16.64
CA PRO A 433 -19.46 -8.57 -15.70
C PRO A 433 -19.47 -8.02 -14.27
N SER A 434 -20.54 -8.28 -13.53
CA SER A 434 -20.78 -7.71 -12.21
C SER A 434 -21.58 -8.71 -11.38
N ARG A 435 -20.86 -9.51 -10.60
CA ARG A 435 -21.46 -10.56 -9.76
C ARG A 435 -22.11 -9.93 -8.55
N THR A 436 -23.26 -10.44 -8.14
CA THR A 436 -23.80 -10.13 -6.82
C THR A 436 -23.20 -11.10 -5.81
N VAL A 437 -22.47 -10.57 -4.82
CA VAL A 437 -21.79 -11.34 -3.78
C VAL A 437 -22.51 -11.07 -2.46
N ARG A 438 -23.30 -12.04 -1.99
CA ARG A 438 -24.07 -11.91 -0.75
C ARG A 438 -23.25 -12.43 0.42
N LEU A 439 -22.97 -11.56 1.38
CA LEU A 439 -22.11 -11.83 2.54
C LEU A 439 -22.88 -11.71 3.86
N PRO A 440 -22.57 -12.55 4.87
CA PRO A 440 -23.11 -12.36 6.20
C PRO A 440 -22.56 -11.08 6.81
N LEU A 441 -23.39 -10.32 7.51
CA LEU A 441 -22.94 -9.18 8.31
C LEU A 441 -23.47 -9.34 9.73
N SER A 442 -22.55 -9.44 10.69
CA SER A 442 -22.87 -9.26 12.10
C SER A 442 -22.84 -7.77 12.41
N TRP A 443 -24.03 -7.20 12.63
CA TRP A 443 -24.23 -5.79 12.96
C TRP A 443 -23.62 -5.47 14.32
N ASP A 444 -22.85 -4.38 14.41
CA ASP A 444 -22.27 -3.89 15.67
C ASP A 444 -21.43 -4.96 16.42
N ASP A 445 -20.72 -5.79 15.65
CA ASP A 445 -19.99 -6.97 16.11
C ASP A 445 -19.04 -6.70 17.31
N PRO A 446 -18.97 -7.61 18.31
CA PRO A 446 -18.12 -7.42 19.49
C PRO A 446 -16.64 -7.12 19.20
N ALA A 447 -16.06 -7.69 18.14
CA ALA A 447 -14.66 -7.41 17.81
C ALA A 447 -14.46 -5.97 17.31
N THR A 448 -15.46 -5.40 16.63
CA THR A 448 -15.41 -3.99 16.22
C THR A 448 -15.58 -3.04 17.41
N ARG A 449 -16.40 -3.41 18.41
CA ARG A 449 -16.51 -2.69 19.69
C ARG A 449 -15.20 -2.69 20.45
N GLU A 450 -14.54 -3.84 20.54
CA GLU A 450 -13.20 -3.96 21.14
C GLU A 450 -12.19 -3.03 20.45
N ALA A 451 -12.22 -2.94 19.12
CA ALA A 451 -11.33 -2.04 18.39
C ALA A 451 -11.55 -0.56 18.74
N ILE A 452 -12.82 -0.15 18.93
CA ILE A 452 -13.17 1.21 19.37
C ILE A 452 -12.68 1.44 20.81
N GLU A 453 -12.87 0.50 21.71
CA GLU A 453 -12.39 0.59 23.09
C GLU A 453 -10.87 0.72 23.17
N ARG A 454 -10.13 -0.12 22.42
CA ARG A 454 -8.67 -0.03 22.32
C ARG A 454 -8.22 1.35 21.80
N TYR A 455 -8.91 1.87 20.78
CA TYR A 455 -8.64 3.21 20.25
C TYR A 455 -8.88 4.31 21.29
N MET A 456 -9.98 4.25 22.03
CA MET A 456 -10.26 5.23 23.07
C MET A 456 -9.21 5.20 24.18
N HIS A 457 -8.80 4.01 24.62
CA HIS A 457 -7.81 3.86 25.69
C HIS A 457 -6.38 4.25 25.26
N GLY A 458 -5.98 3.90 24.04
CA GLY A 458 -4.59 4.00 23.59
C GLY A 458 -4.28 5.18 22.67
N VAL A 459 -5.30 5.80 22.08
CA VAL A 459 -5.12 6.79 21.01
C VAL A 459 -5.89 8.08 21.29
N ARG A 460 -7.22 8.03 21.30
CA ARG A 460 -8.06 9.23 21.42
C ARG A 460 -9.48 8.93 21.90
N ALA A 461 -9.73 9.13 23.18
CA ALA A 461 -11.05 8.93 23.79
C ALA A 461 -12.06 10.04 23.47
N ASP A 462 -11.60 11.27 23.20
CA ASP A 462 -12.43 12.47 23.02
C ASP A 462 -12.91 12.68 21.57
N ALA A 463 -12.69 11.70 20.69
CA ALA A 463 -13.04 11.83 19.29
C ALA A 463 -14.56 11.86 19.09
N PRO A 464 -15.10 12.69 18.17
CA PRO A 464 -16.55 12.79 17.97
C PRO A 464 -17.26 11.50 17.54
N TRP A 465 -16.53 10.54 16.97
CA TRP A 465 -17.05 9.23 16.59
C TRP A 465 -17.06 8.19 17.72
N CYS A 466 -16.43 8.50 18.85
CA CYS A 466 -16.45 7.66 20.04
C CYS A 466 -17.61 8.04 20.98
N PRO A 467 -18.16 7.09 21.78
CA PRO A 467 -17.75 5.68 21.90
C PRO A 467 -18.43 4.75 20.88
N TRP A 468 -19.23 5.27 19.95
CA TRP A 468 -20.05 4.42 19.09
C TRP A 468 -20.18 4.96 17.66
N ASN A 469 -19.52 4.27 16.73
CA ASN A 469 -19.45 4.66 15.32
C ASN A 469 -20.81 4.67 14.61
N ILE A 470 -21.71 3.72 14.89
CA ILE A 470 -23.04 3.66 14.24
C ILE A 470 -23.88 4.87 14.64
N GLU A 471 -23.85 5.26 15.91
CA GLU A 471 -24.53 6.48 16.37
C GLU A 471 -23.89 7.73 15.77
N PHE A 472 -22.57 7.74 15.59
CA PHE A 472 -21.91 8.80 14.84
C PHE A 472 -22.38 8.88 13.38
N ILE A 473 -22.48 7.74 12.68
CA ILE A 473 -23.00 7.67 11.31
C ILE A 473 -24.43 8.23 11.23
N ARG A 474 -25.28 7.87 12.20
CA ARG A 474 -26.64 8.40 12.31
C ARG A 474 -26.64 9.93 12.39
N ARG A 475 -25.86 10.50 13.32
CA ARG A 475 -25.75 11.95 13.54
C ARG A 475 -25.25 12.68 12.30
N MET A 476 -24.19 12.17 11.67
CA MET A 476 -23.62 12.75 10.45
C MET A 476 -24.63 12.85 9.32
N ASN A 477 -25.53 11.88 9.20
CA ASN A 477 -26.45 11.79 8.06
C ASN A 477 -27.87 12.26 8.40
N GLY A 478 -28.08 12.87 9.57
CA GLY A 478 -29.38 13.45 9.96
C GLY A 478 -30.48 12.40 10.13
N LEU A 479 -30.13 11.16 10.42
CA LEU A 479 -31.09 10.05 10.50
C LEU A 479 -31.79 10.03 11.86
N ALA A 480 -33.05 9.59 11.87
CA ALA A 480 -33.89 9.63 13.06
C ALA A 480 -33.47 8.59 14.10
N SER A 481 -33.02 7.40 13.67
CA SER A 481 -32.53 6.35 14.57
C SER A 481 -31.35 5.57 13.98
N THR A 482 -30.66 4.81 14.82
CA THR A 482 -29.64 3.85 14.37
C THR A 482 -30.23 2.70 13.55
N ASP A 483 -31.54 2.45 13.68
CA ASP A 483 -32.24 1.46 12.83
C ASP A 483 -32.35 1.93 11.38
N ASP A 484 -32.39 3.25 11.14
CA ASP A 484 -32.30 3.80 9.78
C ASP A 484 -30.91 3.53 9.17
N VAL A 485 -29.85 3.64 9.98
CA VAL A 485 -28.48 3.30 9.55
C VAL A 485 -28.42 1.81 9.18
N HIS A 486 -28.95 0.94 10.04
CA HIS A 486 -29.07 -0.49 9.77
C HIS A 486 -29.81 -0.76 8.45
N ARG A 487 -31.02 -0.23 8.31
CA ARG A 487 -31.84 -0.43 7.10
C ARG A 487 -31.11 0.01 5.84
N ILE A 488 -30.55 1.22 5.82
CA ILE A 488 -29.79 1.73 4.67
C ILE A 488 -28.59 0.81 4.36
N VAL A 489 -27.88 0.34 5.38
CA VAL A 489 -26.71 -0.53 5.15
C VAL A 489 -27.10 -1.85 4.51
N TYR A 490 -28.17 -2.50 4.97
CA TYR A 490 -28.62 -3.81 4.48
C TYR A 490 -29.41 -3.73 3.16
N ASP A 491 -30.11 -2.62 2.90
CA ASP A 491 -30.89 -2.43 1.66
C ASP A 491 -30.01 -1.97 0.48
N ALA A 492 -28.77 -1.54 0.75
CA ALA A 492 -27.86 -1.06 -0.27
C ALA A 492 -27.17 -2.18 -1.06
N GLU A 493 -26.93 -1.88 -2.34
CA GLU A 493 -26.07 -2.66 -3.22
C GLU A 493 -24.78 -1.87 -3.47
N TYR A 494 -23.65 -2.40 -3.02
CA TYR A 494 -22.36 -1.70 -3.03
C TYR A 494 -21.51 -2.16 -4.20
N LEU A 495 -21.27 -1.27 -5.16
CA LEU A 495 -20.40 -1.52 -6.30
C LEU A 495 -18.94 -1.39 -5.90
N VAL A 496 -18.15 -2.45 -6.09
CA VAL A 496 -16.71 -2.47 -5.85
C VAL A 496 -16.00 -1.66 -6.94
N LEU A 497 -15.42 -0.52 -6.56
CA LEU A 497 -14.71 0.36 -7.49
C LEU A 497 -13.24 -0.04 -7.64
N GLY A 498 -12.61 -0.47 -6.56
CA GLY A 498 -11.21 -0.89 -6.52
C GLY A 498 -10.97 -1.89 -5.39
N LEU A 499 -9.78 -2.44 -5.33
CA LEU A 499 -9.35 -3.40 -4.33
C LEU A 499 -8.01 -2.95 -3.73
N GLY A 500 -7.73 -3.41 -2.51
CA GLY A 500 -6.53 -3.02 -1.76
C GLY A 500 -6.70 -1.73 -0.92
N ASP A 501 -7.93 -1.37 -0.54
CA ASP A 501 -8.25 -0.28 0.40
C ASP A 501 -8.80 -0.85 1.74
N VAL A 502 -7.96 -1.28 2.69
CA VAL A 502 -6.51 -1.42 2.57
C VAL A 502 -6.08 -2.89 2.67
N TYR A 503 -5.18 -3.29 1.77
CA TYR A 503 -4.57 -4.62 1.66
C TYR A 503 -5.50 -5.79 1.26
N LEU A 504 -4.90 -6.84 0.68
CA LEU A 504 -5.45 -8.19 0.51
C LEU A 504 -6.91 -8.27 0.03
N GLY A 505 -7.21 -7.59 -1.08
CA GLY A 505 -8.53 -7.62 -1.71
C GLY A 505 -9.60 -6.79 -0.99
N ALA A 506 -9.23 -5.99 0.01
CA ALA A 506 -10.15 -5.08 0.68
C ALA A 506 -10.78 -4.12 -0.35
N PRO A 507 -12.12 -4.09 -0.49
CA PRO A 507 -12.76 -3.27 -1.51
C PRO A 507 -12.82 -1.81 -1.07
N VAL A 508 -12.69 -0.89 -2.03
CA VAL A 508 -13.34 0.42 -1.95
C VAL A 508 -14.64 0.30 -2.74
N ALA A 509 -15.78 0.31 -2.05
CA ALA A 509 -17.08 0.13 -2.64
C ALA A 509 -18.00 1.32 -2.33
N THR A 510 -19.02 1.56 -3.16
CA THR A 510 -20.02 2.60 -2.88
C THR A 510 -21.43 2.14 -3.25
N PRO A 511 -22.47 2.57 -2.53
CA PRO A 511 -23.84 2.32 -2.93
C PRO A 511 -24.17 2.83 -4.34
N LEU A 512 -24.80 1.97 -5.15
CA LEU A 512 -25.33 2.33 -6.46
C LEU A 512 -26.41 3.41 -6.36
N ASP A 513 -27.29 3.29 -5.37
CA ASP A 513 -28.29 4.30 -5.04
C ASP A 513 -27.67 5.43 -4.21
N PRO A 514 -27.62 6.69 -4.72
CA PRO A 514 -27.07 7.80 -3.95
C PRO A 514 -27.79 8.09 -2.64
N ARG A 515 -29.06 7.67 -2.48
CA ARG A 515 -29.81 7.79 -1.22
C ARG A 515 -29.25 6.91 -0.11
N HIS A 516 -28.45 5.89 -0.46
CA HIS A 516 -27.83 4.98 0.49
C HIS A 516 -26.38 5.37 0.85
N ARG A 517 -25.83 6.45 0.28
CA ARG A 517 -24.46 6.91 0.53
C ARG A 517 -24.37 7.63 1.88
N LEU A 518 -24.26 6.83 2.95
CA LEU A 518 -23.95 7.35 4.27
C LEU A 518 -22.54 7.95 4.26
N VAL A 519 -22.43 9.26 4.49
CA VAL A 519 -21.14 9.97 4.46
C VAL A 519 -20.61 10.13 5.88
N THR A 520 -19.33 9.78 6.07
CA THR A 520 -18.62 9.90 7.35
C THR A 520 -17.24 10.52 7.17
N THR A 521 -16.55 10.81 8.28
CA THR A 521 -15.09 11.05 8.23
C THR A 521 -14.32 9.76 8.48
N LYS A 522 -13.10 9.68 7.92
CA LYS A 522 -12.07 8.75 8.38
C LYS A 522 -11.58 9.20 9.78
N TYR A 523 -11.12 8.25 10.60
CA TYR A 523 -10.55 8.49 11.93
C TYR A 523 -9.36 9.46 11.86
N ASN A 524 -9.21 10.31 12.89
CA ASN A 524 -8.07 11.20 13.06
C ASN A 524 -7.54 11.19 14.52
N PRO A 525 -6.35 10.60 14.78
CA PRO A 525 -5.56 9.76 13.87
C PRO A 525 -6.23 8.40 13.61
N ALA A 526 -5.76 7.65 12.60
CA ALA A 526 -6.27 6.31 12.29
C ALA A 526 -6.04 5.31 13.44
N ARG A 527 -6.83 4.23 13.50
CA ARG A 527 -6.61 3.14 14.45
C ARG A 527 -5.34 2.37 14.10
N THR A 528 -4.63 1.94 15.14
CA THR A 528 -3.48 1.02 15.02
C THR A 528 -3.90 -0.44 14.89
N TRP A 529 -5.14 -0.78 15.24
CA TRP A 529 -5.68 -2.13 15.17
C TRP A 529 -7.15 -2.15 14.72
N THR A 530 -7.46 -3.02 13.78
CA THR A 530 -8.77 -3.32 13.20
C THR A 530 -8.84 -4.82 12.99
N PRO A 531 -9.91 -5.49 13.46
CA PRO A 531 -10.05 -6.93 13.28
C PRO A 531 -10.26 -7.28 11.81
N GLU A 532 -9.75 -8.44 11.41
CA GLU A 532 -9.94 -8.97 10.07
C GLU A 532 -11.44 -9.05 9.71
N ASN A 533 -11.76 -8.56 8.51
CA ASN A 533 -13.08 -8.46 7.90
C ASN A 533 -14.09 -7.63 8.70
N ALA A 534 -13.59 -6.70 9.52
CA ALA A 534 -14.43 -5.58 9.93
C ALA A 534 -14.97 -4.87 8.68
N VAL A 535 -16.19 -4.36 8.78
CA VAL A 535 -16.86 -3.58 7.74
C VAL A 535 -16.98 -2.15 8.24
N GLY A 536 -16.53 -1.19 7.44
CA GLY A 536 -16.56 0.21 7.82
C GLY A 536 -16.91 1.16 6.68
N ILE A 537 -17.35 2.36 7.04
CA ILE A 537 -17.71 3.45 6.14
C ILE A 537 -16.78 4.64 6.38
N GLY A 538 -16.17 5.17 5.32
CA GLY A 538 -15.24 6.30 5.36
C GLY A 538 -15.46 7.20 4.15
N GLY A 539 -15.80 8.47 4.35
CA GLY A 539 -16.38 9.26 3.26
C GLY A 539 -17.70 8.62 2.82
N ALA A 540 -17.94 8.52 1.52
CA ALA A 540 -19.07 7.81 0.92
C ALA A 540 -18.77 6.34 0.55
N TYR A 541 -17.69 5.77 1.11
CA TYR A 541 -17.17 4.46 0.73
C TYR A 541 -17.32 3.44 1.83
N LEU A 542 -17.55 2.19 1.42
CA LEU A 542 -17.51 1.00 2.25
C LEU A 542 -16.21 0.23 2.00
N CYS A 543 -15.63 -0.29 3.09
CA CYS A 543 -14.48 -1.17 3.09
C CYS A 543 -14.77 -2.45 3.91
N ILE A 544 -14.20 -3.57 3.46
CA ILE A 544 -14.05 -4.81 4.24
C ILE A 544 -12.55 -5.05 4.45
N TYR A 545 -12.05 -5.00 5.68
CA TYR A 545 -10.62 -5.14 5.94
C TYR A 545 -10.15 -6.57 5.64
N GLY A 546 -9.28 -6.76 4.64
CA GLY A 546 -8.85 -8.09 4.17
C GLY A 546 -7.98 -8.87 5.17
N MET A 547 -7.38 -8.16 6.12
CA MET A 547 -6.50 -8.69 7.17
C MET A 547 -6.62 -7.85 8.44
N GLU A 548 -6.10 -8.37 9.55
CA GLU A 548 -5.92 -7.63 10.80
C GLU A 548 -4.82 -6.56 10.64
N GLY A 549 -5.11 -5.29 10.96
CA GLY A 549 -4.15 -4.21 10.72
C GLY A 549 -4.66 -2.81 11.08
N PRO A 550 -3.96 -1.74 10.68
CA PRO A 550 -4.43 -0.37 10.88
C PRO A 550 -5.68 -0.06 10.04
N GLY A 551 -6.46 0.95 10.43
CA GLY A 551 -7.68 1.30 9.70
C GLY A 551 -8.31 2.62 10.11
N GLY A 552 -8.95 3.29 9.14
CA GLY A 552 -9.51 4.63 9.31
C GLY A 552 -11.03 4.72 9.23
N TYR A 553 -11.75 3.67 8.80
CA TYR A 553 -13.18 3.78 8.49
C TYR A 553 -14.04 3.56 9.74
N GLN A 554 -15.23 4.16 9.78
CA GLN A 554 -16.21 4.03 10.86
C GLN A 554 -16.92 2.67 10.78
N PHE A 555 -16.77 1.82 11.81
CA PHE A 555 -17.36 0.49 11.82
C PHE A 555 -18.89 0.47 11.80
N VAL A 556 -19.43 -0.51 11.07
CA VAL A 556 -20.84 -0.93 11.11
C VAL A 556 -21.02 -2.37 11.56
N GLY A 557 -20.01 -3.23 11.38
CA GLY A 557 -20.11 -4.65 11.73
C GLY A 557 -18.91 -5.46 11.25
N ARG A 558 -19.08 -6.78 11.14
CA ARG A 558 -18.04 -7.71 10.68
C ARG A 558 -18.63 -8.79 9.76
N THR A 559 -17.83 -9.27 8.82
CA THR A 559 -18.22 -10.31 7.84
C THR A 559 -17.21 -11.48 7.83
N THR A 560 -17.38 -12.41 6.90
CA THR A 560 -16.46 -13.53 6.65
C THR A 560 -15.25 -13.10 5.83
N GLN A 561 -14.29 -14.02 5.68
CA GLN A 561 -13.05 -13.81 4.97
C GLN A 561 -13.29 -13.53 3.49
N ILE A 562 -12.74 -12.42 3.00
CA ILE A 562 -12.67 -12.06 1.57
C ILE A 562 -11.32 -12.45 0.93
N TRP A 563 -10.45 -13.09 1.71
CA TRP A 563 -9.13 -13.58 1.30
C TRP A 563 -8.96 -15.05 1.71
N ASN A 564 -8.52 -15.89 0.78
CA ASN A 564 -8.24 -17.30 1.02
C ASN A 564 -6.82 -17.49 1.56
N HIS A 565 -6.69 -17.50 2.88
CA HIS A 565 -5.42 -17.77 3.58
C HIS A 565 -4.86 -19.19 3.36
N ARG A 566 -5.64 -20.10 2.75
CA ARG A 566 -5.18 -21.46 2.41
C ARG A 566 -4.60 -21.57 1.00
N HIS A 567 -4.69 -20.52 0.18
CA HIS A 567 -4.17 -20.52 -1.17
C HIS A 567 -2.71 -21.03 -1.18
N PRO A 568 -2.33 -21.93 -2.10
CA PRO A 568 -3.05 -22.36 -3.31
C PRO A 568 -4.07 -23.49 -3.10
N LEU A 569 -4.34 -23.92 -1.87
CA LEU A 569 -5.40 -24.89 -1.62
C LEU A 569 -6.77 -24.28 -1.96
N ALA A 570 -7.58 -25.08 -2.66
CA ALA A 570 -8.94 -24.69 -3.02
C ALA A 570 -9.78 -24.43 -1.77
N ALA A 571 -10.59 -23.38 -1.84
CA ALA A 571 -11.63 -23.06 -0.87
C ALA A 571 -12.91 -22.75 -1.65
N GLN A 572 -14.05 -23.25 -1.18
CA GLN A 572 -15.33 -23.01 -1.84
C GLN A 572 -15.66 -21.51 -1.84
N GLY A 573 -16.16 -21.00 -2.96
CA GLY A 573 -16.43 -19.56 -3.17
C GLY A 573 -15.24 -18.75 -3.69
N PHE A 574 -14.01 -19.28 -3.62
CA PHE A 574 -12.81 -18.65 -4.17
C PHE A 574 -12.39 -19.28 -5.49
N GLU A 575 -11.78 -18.46 -6.35
CA GLU A 575 -11.20 -18.97 -7.59
C GLU A 575 -9.87 -19.69 -7.34
N PRO A 576 -9.58 -20.80 -8.04
CA PRO A 576 -8.31 -21.51 -7.88
C PRO A 576 -7.08 -20.65 -8.22
N GLN A 577 -7.23 -19.67 -9.12
CA GLN A 577 -6.13 -18.88 -9.65
C GLN A 577 -5.64 -17.81 -8.68
N HIS A 578 -6.49 -17.37 -7.74
CA HIS A 578 -6.14 -16.27 -6.85
C HIS A 578 -6.88 -16.28 -5.51
N PRO A 579 -6.28 -15.69 -4.46
CA PRO A 579 -6.84 -15.73 -3.10
C PRO A 579 -7.93 -14.70 -2.81
N TRP A 580 -8.10 -13.64 -3.59
CA TRP A 580 -9.13 -12.62 -3.31
C TRP A 580 -10.51 -13.07 -3.80
N LEU A 581 -11.55 -12.77 -3.03
CA LEU A 581 -12.94 -13.13 -3.34
C LEU A 581 -13.58 -12.16 -4.34
N LEU A 582 -13.42 -10.86 -4.08
CA LEU A 582 -14.11 -9.78 -4.78
C LEU A 582 -13.34 -9.34 -6.03
N ARG A 583 -14.08 -8.93 -7.06
CA ARG A 583 -13.57 -8.39 -8.33
C ARG A 583 -14.05 -6.95 -8.51
N PHE A 584 -13.39 -6.22 -9.40
CA PHE A 584 -13.90 -4.91 -9.84
C PHE A 584 -15.31 -5.06 -10.39
N PHE A 585 -16.19 -4.13 -10.01
CA PHE A 585 -17.61 -4.11 -10.32
C PHE A 585 -18.46 -5.23 -9.74
N ASP A 586 -17.95 -6.06 -8.83
CA ASP A 586 -18.85 -6.87 -8.00
C ASP A 586 -19.78 -5.98 -7.19
N ARG A 587 -20.96 -6.51 -6.88
CA ARG A 587 -22.01 -5.85 -6.10
C ARG A 587 -22.20 -6.60 -4.80
N ILE A 588 -21.73 -5.99 -3.71
CA ILE A 588 -21.84 -6.57 -2.38
C ILE A 588 -23.25 -6.31 -1.85
N GLN A 589 -23.85 -7.35 -1.29
CA GLN A 589 -25.11 -7.29 -0.55
C GLN A 589 -24.96 -8.02 0.77
N TRP A 590 -25.72 -7.59 1.78
CA TRP A 590 -25.62 -8.15 3.12
C TRP A 590 -26.83 -9.00 3.46
N TYR A 591 -26.62 -10.03 4.28
CA TYR A 591 -27.71 -10.67 5.03
C TYR A 591 -27.35 -10.71 6.52
N PRO A 592 -28.33 -10.47 7.40
CA PRO A 592 -28.05 -10.34 8.83
C PRO A 592 -27.73 -11.70 9.45
N VAL A 593 -26.72 -11.72 10.33
CA VAL A 593 -26.39 -12.85 11.21
C VAL A 593 -26.03 -12.35 12.60
N SER A 594 -26.20 -13.20 13.61
CA SER A 594 -25.66 -12.94 14.95
C SER A 594 -24.12 -13.08 14.98
N ALA A 595 -23.49 -12.56 16.04
CA ALA A 595 -22.04 -12.72 16.23
C ALA A 595 -21.63 -14.19 16.46
N GLU A 596 -22.51 -15.00 17.06
CA GLU A 596 -22.31 -16.44 17.25
C GLU A 596 -22.35 -17.18 15.91
N GLU A 597 -23.39 -16.95 15.10
CA GLU A 597 -23.50 -17.52 13.76
C GLU A 597 -22.33 -17.07 12.86
N LEU A 598 -21.92 -15.80 12.93
CA LEU A 598 -20.76 -15.33 12.17
C LEU A 598 -19.48 -16.06 12.58
N SER A 599 -19.31 -16.38 13.87
CA SER A 599 -18.13 -17.11 14.36
C SER A 599 -18.03 -18.49 13.74
N ASP A 600 -19.16 -19.21 13.63
CA ASP A 600 -19.22 -20.52 12.98
C ASP A 600 -18.93 -20.41 11.46
N LEU A 601 -19.55 -19.45 10.77
CA LEU A 601 -19.31 -19.21 9.34
C LEU A 601 -17.84 -18.87 9.06
N ARG A 602 -17.21 -18.06 9.92
CA ARG A 602 -15.78 -17.72 9.82
C ARG A 602 -14.88 -18.93 10.04
N ALA A 603 -15.24 -19.85 10.93
CA ALA A 603 -14.50 -21.09 11.15
C ALA A 603 -14.60 -22.02 9.93
N ASP A 604 -15.76 -22.10 9.30
CA ASP A 604 -15.96 -22.88 8.07
C ASP A 604 -15.19 -22.30 6.88
N MET A 605 -15.20 -20.98 6.71
CA MET A 605 -14.40 -20.26 5.70
C MET A 605 -12.90 -20.51 5.90
N ALA A 606 -12.40 -20.36 7.13
CA ALA A 606 -10.99 -20.64 7.45
C ALA A 606 -10.60 -22.11 7.18
N ALA A 607 -11.54 -23.03 7.30
CA ALA A 607 -11.35 -24.44 6.96
C ALA A 607 -11.67 -24.79 5.50
N GLY A 608 -11.87 -23.79 4.63
CA GLY A 608 -12.13 -23.91 3.18
C GLY A 608 -13.41 -24.65 2.78
N ARG A 609 -14.36 -24.82 3.72
CA ARG A 609 -15.68 -25.43 3.49
C ARG A 609 -16.84 -24.44 3.60
N GLY A 610 -16.54 -23.18 3.91
CA GLY A 610 -17.51 -22.10 3.92
C GLY A 610 -18.05 -21.82 2.52
N GLN A 611 -19.28 -21.29 2.46
CA GLN A 611 -19.96 -20.99 1.20
C GLN A 611 -20.25 -19.50 1.11
N VAL A 612 -20.09 -18.95 -0.09
CA VAL A 612 -20.49 -17.59 -0.44
C VAL A 612 -21.51 -17.69 -1.56
N GLU A 613 -22.65 -17.01 -1.39
CA GLU A 613 -23.67 -16.94 -2.43
C GLU A 613 -23.25 -15.90 -3.46
N ILE A 614 -22.88 -16.38 -4.65
CA ILE A 614 -22.42 -15.57 -5.79
C ILE A 614 -23.37 -15.83 -6.95
N THR A 615 -23.97 -14.76 -7.48
CA THR A 615 -24.82 -14.80 -8.68
C THR A 615 -24.18 -13.98 -9.79
N ASP A 616 -23.96 -14.59 -10.95
CA ASP A 616 -23.45 -13.88 -12.12
C ASP A 616 -24.46 -12.85 -12.63
N GLY A 617 -23.94 -11.71 -13.09
CA GLY A 617 -24.74 -10.60 -13.57
C GLY A 617 -23.89 -9.62 -14.36
N VAL A 618 -24.50 -8.49 -14.71
CA VAL A 618 -23.90 -7.43 -15.52
C VAL A 618 -24.25 -6.08 -14.89
N PHE A 619 -23.32 -5.13 -14.99
CA PHE A 619 -23.55 -3.73 -14.65
C PHE A 619 -23.44 -2.91 -15.94
N SER A 620 -24.46 -2.08 -16.18
CA SER A 620 -24.54 -1.15 -17.31
C SER A 620 -24.58 0.27 -16.78
N LEU A 621 -23.65 1.13 -17.21
CA LEU A 621 -23.65 2.53 -16.79
C LEU A 621 -24.89 3.26 -17.33
N ALA A 622 -25.31 2.96 -18.55
CA ALA A 622 -26.51 3.56 -19.15
C ALA A 622 -27.78 3.26 -18.34
N GLU A 623 -27.97 1.99 -17.91
CA GLU A 623 -29.12 1.61 -17.07
C GLU A 623 -29.07 2.30 -15.69
N HIS A 624 -27.86 2.49 -15.14
CA HIS A 624 -27.68 3.23 -13.90
C HIS A 624 -28.02 4.71 -14.05
N GLU A 625 -27.58 5.35 -15.14
CA GLU A 625 -27.93 6.75 -15.45
C GLU A 625 -29.45 6.92 -15.65
N GLU A 626 -30.13 5.98 -16.30
CA GLU A 626 -31.59 5.95 -16.40
C GLU A 626 -32.26 5.87 -15.03
N PHE A 627 -31.75 5.00 -14.13
CA PHE A 627 -32.22 4.93 -12.74
C PHE A 627 -32.04 6.25 -12.00
N LEU A 628 -30.87 6.90 -12.14
CA LEU A 628 -30.60 8.19 -11.52
C LEU A 628 -31.56 9.27 -12.04
N ALA A 629 -31.81 9.32 -13.35
CA ALA A 629 -32.73 10.27 -13.95
C ALA A 629 -34.18 10.05 -13.49
N ALA A 630 -34.62 8.79 -13.40
CA ALA A 630 -35.96 8.44 -12.94
C ALA A 630 -36.21 8.76 -11.45
N ASN A 631 -35.15 8.83 -10.64
CA ASN A 631 -35.22 9.09 -9.19
C ASN A 631 -34.60 10.44 -8.79
N ALA A 632 -34.33 11.34 -9.74
CA ALA A 632 -33.52 12.53 -9.52
C ALA A 632 -34.03 13.44 -8.38
N ASP A 633 -35.34 13.66 -8.30
CA ASP A 633 -35.95 14.52 -7.28
C ASP A 633 -35.78 13.93 -5.86
N ASP A 634 -36.01 12.63 -5.69
CA ASP A 634 -35.89 11.96 -4.39
C ASP A 634 -34.43 11.82 -3.95
N ILE A 635 -33.54 11.53 -4.91
CA ILE A 635 -32.09 11.56 -4.69
C ILE A 635 -31.66 12.95 -4.21
N ALA A 636 -32.07 14.01 -4.90
CA ALA A 636 -31.72 15.38 -4.55
C ALA A 636 -32.25 15.78 -3.17
N ALA A 637 -33.51 15.44 -2.85
CA ALA A 637 -34.12 15.74 -1.56
C ALA A 637 -33.40 15.02 -0.39
N THR A 638 -33.10 13.73 -0.57
CA THR A 638 -32.38 12.94 0.43
C THR A 638 -30.97 13.47 0.64
N ARG A 639 -30.23 13.73 -0.46
CA ARG A 639 -28.87 14.27 -0.40
C ARG A 639 -28.82 15.64 0.28
N ALA A 640 -29.73 16.54 -0.06
CA ALA A 640 -29.79 17.87 0.56
C ALA A 640 -29.99 17.78 2.08
N THR A 641 -30.82 16.82 2.53
CA THR A 641 -31.04 16.57 3.96
C THR A 641 -29.78 16.06 4.66
N MET A 642 -29.09 15.09 4.05
CA MET A 642 -27.82 14.57 4.57
C MET A 642 -26.71 15.62 4.57
N GLU A 643 -26.64 16.46 3.54
CA GLU A 643 -25.67 17.56 3.42
C GLU A 643 -25.89 18.62 4.51
N ALA A 644 -27.14 19.00 4.77
CA ALA A 644 -27.48 19.92 5.85
C ALA A 644 -27.07 19.35 7.22
N ALA A 645 -27.39 18.09 7.50
CA ALA A 645 -27.01 17.45 8.77
C ALA A 645 -25.49 17.38 8.97
N ARG A 646 -24.73 17.11 7.89
CA ARG A 646 -23.26 17.14 7.92
C ARG A 646 -22.71 18.53 8.20
N ALA A 647 -23.29 19.57 7.57
CA ALA A 647 -22.89 20.95 7.83
C ALA A 647 -23.11 21.31 9.31
N GLU A 648 -24.25 20.93 9.89
CA GLU A 648 -24.54 21.16 11.31
C GLU A 648 -23.56 20.39 12.24
N GLU A 649 -23.25 19.13 11.92
CA GLU A 649 -22.27 18.36 12.71
C GLU A 649 -20.86 18.97 12.62
N ARG A 650 -20.45 19.45 11.43
CA ARG A 650 -19.19 20.17 11.24
C ARG A 650 -19.15 21.45 12.08
N GLU A 651 -20.24 22.22 12.13
CA GLU A 651 -20.32 23.42 12.97
C GLU A 651 -20.18 23.07 14.46
N ARG A 652 -20.81 21.98 14.92
CA ARG A 652 -20.65 21.49 16.30
C ARG A 652 -19.19 21.14 16.61
N TRP A 653 -18.49 20.52 15.67
CA TRP A 653 -17.06 20.18 15.82
C TRP A 653 -16.18 21.41 15.86
N ALA A 654 -16.44 22.38 14.99
CA ALA A 654 -15.75 23.67 15.02
C ALA A 654 -15.93 24.38 16.36
N ALA A 655 -17.16 24.42 16.87
CA ALA A 655 -17.47 25.00 18.19
C ALA A 655 -16.81 24.23 19.35
N ALA A 656 -16.65 22.92 19.22
CA ALA A 656 -15.95 22.08 20.19
C ALA A 656 -14.41 22.14 20.08
N GLY A 657 -13.87 22.88 19.10
CA GLY A 657 -12.43 23.05 18.92
C GLY A 657 -11.75 21.91 18.15
N GLU A 658 -12.50 21.05 17.45
CA GLU A 658 -11.94 19.90 16.72
C GLU A 658 -10.96 20.31 15.61
N PHE A 659 -11.19 21.48 15.00
CA PHE A 659 -10.34 22.03 13.95
C PHE A 659 -9.30 23.04 14.45
N VAL A 660 -9.26 23.31 15.76
CA VAL A 660 -8.29 24.26 16.34
C VAL A 660 -6.96 23.55 16.51
N ARG A 661 -5.87 24.15 15.99
CA ARG A 661 -4.50 23.65 16.21
C ARG A 661 -4.27 23.52 17.72
N LYS A 662 -4.22 22.29 18.25
CA LYS A 662 -3.64 22.04 19.58
C LYS A 662 -2.14 22.34 19.45
N GLU A 663 -1.70 23.49 19.96
CA GLU A 663 -0.28 23.77 20.13
C GLU A 663 0.33 22.63 20.95
N SER A 664 1.33 21.95 20.38
CA SER A 664 2.08 20.92 21.10
C SER A 664 2.88 21.60 22.21
N ALA A 665 2.63 21.17 23.47
CA ALA A 665 3.44 21.51 24.63
C ALA A 665 4.83 20.87 24.58
#